data_AF-A0A2V6DPN0-F1
#
_entry.id   AF-A0A2V6DPN0-F1
#
_cell.length_a   1.000
_cell.length_b   1.000
_cell.length_c   1.000
_cell.angle_alpha   90.00
_cell.angle_beta   90.00
_cell.angle_gamma   90.00
#
_symmetry.space_group_name_H-M   'P 1'
#
loop_
_entity.id
_entity.type
_entity.pdbx_description
1 polymer ?
#
loop_
_entity_poly.entity_id
_entity_poly.type
_entity_poly.pdbx_seq_one_letter_code
_entity_poly.pdbx_strand_id
1 'polypeptide(L)'
;MNAPLPARVSNPPAKPLLIWDGECHFCRHWIERWRIITGSEVDYAPYQEIAERFPEIPREQFQRSVVYIDRNGQVFVAAAAVYRSLRYCRSKKWLWWSYERVPGFAAVSEMAYRVIAANRPFASAMSRLLWGKDVRPPTYFWARRWFLTALGLIYLIAFVSLWTQIHGLVGTKGIIPIEIYLANAKAQIGLEAVLVLPTLCWISSSNSFLHFLCGGGVVLSVVLIFRIAPAVSAALLFVFYLSLAVAGQNFLSFQWDILLLETGFLAIFLAPWQLWPRRIAVAAAVSAAQNSSGAGDTPATTERPWPKQIREMPVTPVALFLLKLLLFKLMFMSGVVKLTSGDNCWGWFDHSFHWNALTALDYHYWTQPLPTVFAWFADKHPEWFKKFSVGFCLFVEIIVPFFIWAPRRVRLTAAGLLIFLQIAIAITGNYCFFNLLTIVLCLLLIDDASVAAVVGRGSQAPAVAASLCDARTFRAAKRLLIANFAAIIVLVITMPLNGWHIYSALQPQANLKQPIRFLYEQLQPFYIANGYGLFRVMTKERPEIQVEGSADGIDWVAYEFKWKPGDVNRAPRWCAPHQPRLDWQMWFAALGGPRQEQWFGNFVVRLLENEPSVTRLLARNPFPDKPPKYVRAVLFKYQFTTSEEHRTTGAWWKRREIGEFFPEASLRP
;
A
#
# COMPACT_ATOMS: atom_id res chain seq x y z
N MET A 1 -19.98 53.70 -13.40
CA MET A 1 -18.55 54.07 -13.30
C MET A 1 -18.07 53.63 -11.92
N ASN A 2 -17.23 52.61 -11.81
CA ASN A 2 -16.72 52.15 -10.50
C ASN A 2 -15.59 53.10 -10.07
N ALA A 3 -15.72 53.74 -8.90
CA ALA A 3 -14.62 54.49 -8.29
C ALA A 3 -13.39 53.57 -8.12
N PRO A 4 -12.16 54.06 -8.36
CA PRO A 4 -10.96 53.27 -8.12
C PRO A 4 -10.89 52.91 -6.62
N LEU A 5 -10.69 51.63 -6.32
CA LEU A 5 -10.58 51.15 -4.95
C LEU A 5 -9.40 51.82 -4.24
N PRO A 6 -9.54 52.17 -2.95
CA PRO A 6 -8.44 52.76 -2.19
C PRO A 6 -7.29 51.75 -2.09
N ALA A 7 -6.08 52.18 -2.41
CA ALA A 7 -4.88 51.35 -2.22
C ALA A 7 -4.60 51.06 -0.72
N ARG A 8 -5.14 51.89 0.18
CA ARG A 8 -4.93 51.81 1.63
C ARG A 8 -6.14 52.33 2.41
N VAL A 9 -6.51 51.66 3.51
CA VAL A 9 -7.55 52.12 4.45
C VAL A 9 -6.99 53.05 5.52
N SER A 10 -7.81 53.95 6.04
CA SER A 10 -7.42 54.92 7.09
C SER A 10 -7.24 54.27 8.47
N ASN A 11 -8.01 53.23 8.78
CA ASN A 11 -7.98 52.53 10.07
C ASN A 11 -7.56 51.06 9.91
N PRO A 12 -6.25 50.75 9.82
CA PRO A 12 -5.77 49.40 9.59
C PRO A 12 -6.12 48.43 10.74
N PRO A 13 -6.42 47.16 10.45
CA PRO A 13 -6.70 46.17 11.47
C PRO A 13 -5.42 45.71 12.19
N ALA A 14 -5.52 45.44 13.50
CA ALA A 14 -4.39 44.99 14.33
C ALA A 14 -3.80 43.65 13.85
N LYS A 15 -4.64 42.80 13.26
CA LYS A 15 -4.27 41.57 12.57
C LYS A 15 -4.74 41.64 11.11
N PRO A 16 -4.07 40.94 10.18
CA PRO A 16 -4.55 40.83 8.83
C PRO A 16 -5.99 40.30 8.81
N LEU A 17 -6.87 40.97 8.09
CA LEU A 17 -8.30 40.70 8.09
C LEU A 17 -8.75 40.33 6.68
N LEU A 18 -9.40 39.18 6.52
CA LEU A 18 -10.08 38.79 5.29
C LEU A 18 -11.59 38.91 5.47
N ILE A 19 -12.17 39.82 4.68
CA ILE A 19 -13.58 40.16 4.66
C ILE A 19 -14.25 39.42 3.50
N TRP A 20 -15.41 38.84 3.75
CA TRP A 20 -16.14 38.01 2.78
C TRP A 20 -17.65 38.17 2.92
N ASP A 21 -18.40 37.65 1.95
CA ASP A 21 -19.87 37.66 1.95
C ASP A 21 -20.48 36.55 2.82
N GLY A 22 -20.96 36.93 4.01
CA GLY A 22 -21.51 36.03 5.03
C GLY A 22 -22.71 35.18 4.57
N GLU A 23 -23.48 35.69 3.61
CA GLU A 23 -24.67 35.03 3.06
C GLU A 23 -24.31 34.05 1.93
N CYS A 24 -23.11 34.18 1.35
CA CYS A 24 -22.65 33.29 0.30
C CYS A 24 -22.24 31.92 0.87
N HIS A 25 -23.06 30.91 0.57
CA HIS A 25 -22.81 29.53 0.99
C HIS A 25 -21.45 29.00 0.48
N PHE A 26 -21.04 29.34 -0.74
CA PHE A 26 -19.71 28.98 -1.26
C PHE A 26 -18.59 29.60 -0.43
N CYS A 27 -18.65 30.92 -0.18
CA CYS A 27 -17.64 31.62 0.60
C CYS A 27 -17.53 31.05 2.01
N ARG A 28 -18.66 30.81 2.69
CA ARG A 28 -18.67 30.25 4.05
C ARG A 28 -17.87 28.95 4.18
N HIS A 29 -18.02 28.04 3.23
CA HIS A 29 -17.31 26.75 3.23
C HIS A 29 -15.80 26.94 3.06
N TRP A 30 -15.40 27.71 2.03
CA TRP A 30 -13.98 27.90 1.73
C TRP A 30 -13.24 28.75 2.76
N ILE A 31 -13.94 29.70 3.38
CA ILE A 31 -13.42 30.50 4.50
C ILE A 31 -13.14 29.61 5.72
N GLU A 32 -14.00 28.66 6.05
CA GLU A 32 -13.72 27.71 7.14
C GLU A 32 -12.45 26.89 6.87
N ARG A 33 -12.27 26.45 5.62
CA ARG A 33 -11.03 25.77 5.20
C ARG A 33 -9.81 26.67 5.33
N TRP A 34 -9.88 27.92 4.85
CA TRP A 34 -8.75 28.85 4.92
C TRP A 34 -8.42 29.25 6.35
N ARG A 35 -9.43 29.44 7.21
CA ARG A 35 -9.26 29.71 8.64
C ARG A 35 -8.44 28.62 9.33
N ILE A 36 -8.67 27.35 9.00
CA ILE A 36 -7.86 26.23 9.51
C ILE A 36 -6.43 26.27 8.97
N ILE A 37 -6.25 26.62 7.69
CA ILE A 37 -4.93 26.68 7.04
C ILE A 37 -4.07 27.83 7.59
N THR A 38 -4.67 29.00 7.83
CA THR A 38 -3.97 30.19 8.34
C THR A 38 -3.86 30.23 9.86
N GLY A 39 -4.63 29.40 10.58
CA GLY A 39 -4.62 29.39 12.04
C GLY A 39 -5.01 30.73 12.63
N SER A 40 -4.29 31.18 13.67
CA SER A 40 -4.52 32.45 14.38
C SER A 40 -3.88 33.69 13.74
N GLU A 41 -3.25 33.54 12.56
CA GLU A 41 -2.49 34.60 11.91
C GLU A 41 -3.34 35.59 11.08
N VAL A 42 -4.52 35.15 10.64
CA VAL A 42 -5.46 35.94 9.82
C VAL A 42 -6.85 35.84 10.42
N ASP A 43 -7.47 36.99 10.64
CA ASP A 43 -8.85 37.08 11.10
C ASP A 43 -9.81 37.06 9.90
N TYR A 44 -11.01 36.53 10.11
CA TYR A 44 -12.04 36.39 9.08
C TYR A 44 -13.36 36.93 9.61
N ALA A 45 -13.97 37.87 8.88
CA ALA A 45 -15.24 38.48 9.27
C ALA A 45 -16.16 38.64 8.05
N PRO A 46 -17.48 38.41 8.20
CA PRO A 46 -18.44 38.75 7.16
C PRO A 46 -18.52 40.28 7.02
N TYR A 47 -18.69 40.78 5.79
CA TYR A 47 -18.78 42.23 5.57
C TYR A 47 -20.02 42.84 6.26
N GLN A 48 -21.07 42.04 6.44
CA GLN A 48 -22.29 42.44 7.14
C GLN A 48 -22.02 42.98 8.56
N GLU A 49 -20.96 42.50 9.22
CA GLU A 49 -20.59 42.91 10.57
C GLU A 49 -19.55 44.05 10.61
N ILE A 50 -18.69 44.15 9.59
CA ILE A 50 -17.47 44.97 9.66
C ILE A 50 -17.34 46.03 8.56
N ALA A 51 -18.27 46.09 7.60
CA ALA A 51 -18.20 47.04 6.49
C ALA A 51 -18.21 48.50 6.97
N GLU A 52 -18.90 48.81 8.06
CA GLU A 52 -18.98 50.18 8.62
C GLU A 52 -17.62 50.69 9.13
N ARG A 53 -16.71 49.77 9.50
CA ARG A 53 -15.35 50.11 9.91
C ARG A 53 -14.49 50.62 8.75
N PHE A 54 -14.84 50.27 7.51
CA PHE A 54 -14.06 50.58 6.31
C PHE A 54 -14.95 51.28 5.26
N PRO A 55 -15.42 52.51 5.54
CA PRO A 55 -16.35 53.24 4.67
C PRO A 55 -15.72 53.58 3.30
N GLU A 56 -14.40 53.51 3.17
CA GLU A 56 -13.70 53.79 1.91
C GLU A 56 -13.87 52.67 0.87
N ILE A 57 -14.33 51.48 1.29
CA ILE A 57 -14.55 50.33 0.40
C ILE A 57 -16.06 50.19 0.17
N PRO A 58 -16.55 50.35 -1.08
CA PRO A 58 -17.98 50.23 -1.39
C PRO A 58 -18.52 48.85 -1.00
N ARG A 59 -19.75 48.80 -0.45
CA ARG A 59 -20.42 47.52 -0.10
C ARG A 59 -20.53 46.56 -1.29
N GLU A 60 -20.71 47.08 -2.50
CA GLU A 60 -20.72 46.29 -3.73
C GLU A 60 -19.41 45.52 -3.95
N GLN A 61 -18.27 46.05 -3.51
CA GLN A 61 -16.98 45.37 -3.64
C GLN A 61 -16.93 44.10 -2.78
N PHE A 62 -17.43 44.18 -1.54
CA PHE A 62 -17.52 43.02 -0.64
C PHE A 62 -18.51 41.97 -1.15
N GLN A 63 -19.59 42.41 -1.81
CA GLN A 63 -20.52 41.51 -2.48
C GLN A 63 -19.90 40.84 -3.70
N ARG A 64 -19.05 41.53 -4.48
CA ARG A 64 -18.40 41.00 -5.69
C ARG A 64 -17.24 40.06 -5.39
N SER A 65 -16.43 40.34 -4.38
CA SER A 65 -15.22 39.57 -4.09
C SER A 65 -14.81 39.63 -2.62
N VAL A 66 -13.99 38.66 -2.20
CA VAL A 66 -13.31 38.73 -0.91
C VAL A 66 -12.27 39.85 -0.91
N VAL A 67 -12.12 40.52 0.23
CA VAL A 67 -11.21 41.63 0.42
C VAL A 67 -10.26 41.28 1.56
N TYR A 68 -8.97 41.47 1.37
CA TYR A 68 -7.95 41.26 2.38
C TYR A 68 -7.26 42.58 2.70
N ILE A 69 -7.21 42.92 3.98
CA ILE A 69 -6.55 44.13 4.50
C ILE A 69 -5.39 43.67 5.38
N ASP A 70 -4.18 44.11 5.05
CA ASP A 70 -3.00 43.80 5.87
C ASP A 70 -2.85 44.74 7.08
N ARG A 71 -1.86 44.46 7.94
CA ARG A 71 -1.58 45.29 9.14
C ARG A 71 -1.17 46.73 8.80
N ASN A 72 -0.69 46.96 7.58
CA ASN A 72 -0.30 48.28 7.11
C ASN A 72 -1.50 49.01 6.49
N GLY A 73 -2.65 48.36 6.35
CA GLY A 73 -3.86 48.91 5.73
C GLY A 73 -3.92 48.74 4.22
N GLN A 74 -2.99 48.02 3.57
CA GLN A 74 -3.05 47.77 2.13
C GLN A 74 -4.22 46.85 1.80
N VAL A 75 -4.97 47.21 0.76
CA VAL A 75 -6.17 46.48 0.32
C VAL A 75 -5.84 45.61 -0.88
N PHE A 76 -6.19 44.33 -0.78
CA PHE A 76 -6.13 43.36 -1.87
C PHE A 76 -7.52 42.78 -2.07
N VAL A 77 -7.89 42.47 -3.31
CA VAL A 77 -9.23 41.92 -3.65
C VAL A 77 -9.10 40.62 -4.44
N ALA A 78 -10.20 39.87 -4.56
CA ALA A 78 -10.31 38.71 -5.43
C ALA A 78 -9.20 37.65 -5.22
N ALA A 79 -8.52 37.18 -6.28
CA ALA A 79 -7.52 36.12 -6.13
C ALA A 79 -6.29 36.60 -5.35
N ALA A 80 -5.85 37.85 -5.56
CA ALA A 80 -4.78 38.47 -4.79
C ALA A 80 -5.03 38.41 -3.28
N ALA A 81 -6.26 38.71 -2.84
CA ALA A 81 -6.65 38.63 -1.42
C ALA A 81 -6.48 37.21 -0.84
N VAL A 82 -6.86 36.19 -1.60
CA VAL A 82 -6.75 34.78 -1.18
C VAL A 82 -5.30 34.34 -1.09
N TYR A 83 -4.47 34.62 -2.10
CA TYR A 83 -3.06 34.22 -2.04
C TYR A 83 -2.27 34.98 -0.97
N ARG A 84 -2.61 36.25 -0.73
CA ARG A 84 -1.99 37.06 0.32
C ARG A 84 -2.32 36.53 1.71
N SER A 85 -3.55 36.09 1.97
CA SER A 85 -3.91 35.47 3.25
C SER A 85 -3.24 34.11 3.43
N LEU A 86 -3.16 33.29 2.38
CA LEU A 86 -2.52 31.97 2.44
C LEU A 86 -1.01 32.02 2.66
N ARG A 87 -0.34 33.17 2.44
CA ARG A 87 1.11 33.33 2.66
C ARG A 87 1.54 33.09 4.12
N TYR A 88 0.63 33.25 5.08
CA TYR A 88 0.89 32.98 6.50
C TYR A 88 1.08 31.48 6.78
N CYS A 89 0.65 30.60 5.86
CA CYS A 89 0.95 29.18 5.92
C CYS A 89 2.27 28.87 5.20
N ARG A 90 3.29 28.37 5.92
CA ARG A 90 4.64 28.10 5.36
C ARG A 90 4.62 27.24 4.10
N SER A 91 3.73 26.23 4.01
CA SER A 91 3.61 25.34 2.84
C SER A 91 2.89 25.97 1.64
N LYS A 92 2.31 27.16 1.80
CA LYS A 92 1.52 27.87 0.78
C LYS A 92 2.14 29.20 0.35
N LYS A 93 3.29 29.59 0.92
CA LYS A 93 4.05 30.81 0.54
C LYS A 93 4.33 30.91 -0.96
N TRP A 94 4.57 29.78 -1.62
CA TRP A 94 4.84 29.74 -3.05
C TRP A 94 3.69 30.26 -3.91
N LEU A 95 2.42 30.17 -3.44
CA LEU A 95 1.26 30.66 -4.21
C LEU A 95 1.31 32.17 -4.41
N TRP A 96 1.66 32.93 -3.37
CA TRP A 96 1.85 34.37 -3.46
C TRP A 96 3.05 34.72 -4.33
N TRP A 97 4.16 33.99 -4.16
CA TRP A 97 5.34 34.16 -5.01
C TRP A 97 5.03 33.92 -6.49
N SER A 98 4.25 32.90 -6.82
CA SER A 98 3.80 32.62 -8.19
C SER A 98 2.90 33.72 -8.73
N TYR A 99 2.01 34.26 -7.89
CA TYR A 99 1.17 35.39 -8.25
C TYR A 99 1.98 36.64 -8.62
N GLU A 100 3.07 36.94 -7.91
CA GLU A 100 3.90 38.10 -8.20
C GLU A 100 4.90 37.89 -9.35
N ARG A 101 5.45 36.67 -9.51
CA ARG A 101 6.64 36.46 -10.34
C ARG A 101 6.47 35.57 -11.56
N VAL A 102 5.45 34.73 -11.61
CA VAL A 102 5.24 33.81 -12.74
C VAL A 102 4.37 34.52 -13.78
N PRO A 103 4.89 34.76 -15.01
CA PRO A 103 4.12 35.39 -16.07
C PRO A 103 2.81 34.65 -16.33
N GLY A 104 1.70 35.40 -16.45
CA GLY A 104 0.36 34.85 -16.70
C GLY A 104 -0.36 34.24 -15.48
N PHE A 105 0.32 33.91 -14.38
CA PHE A 105 -0.32 33.26 -13.22
C PHE A 105 -1.37 34.14 -12.56
N ALA A 106 -1.08 35.43 -12.37
CA ALA A 106 -2.02 36.39 -11.81
C ALA A 106 -3.26 36.55 -12.70
N ALA A 107 -3.06 36.74 -14.01
CA ALA A 107 -4.16 36.90 -14.97
C ALA A 107 -5.08 35.67 -15.00
N VAL A 108 -4.51 34.46 -15.05
CA VAL A 108 -5.28 33.21 -15.02
C VAL A 108 -6.02 33.05 -13.69
N SER A 109 -5.36 33.37 -12.57
CA SER A 109 -5.99 33.26 -11.25
C SER A 109 -7.15 34.24 -11.07
N GLU A 110 -7.01 35.48 -11.52
CA GLU A 110 -8.08 36.48 -11.45
C GLU A 110 -9.21 36.17 -12.44
N MET A 111 -8.90 35.63 -13.62
CA MET A 111 -9.91 35.11 -14.54
C MET A 111 -10.71 33.96 -13.90
N ALA A 112 -10.03 32.97 -13.34
CA ALA A 112 -10.67 31.84 -12.65
C ALA A 112 -11.52 32.31 -11.46
N TYR A 113 -11.02 33.26 -10.66
CA TYR A 113 -11.76 33.85 -9.56
C TYR A 113 -13.04 34.54 -10.06
N ARG A 114 -12.96 35.35 -11.11
CA ARG A 114 -14.14 36.02 -11.70
C ARG A 114 -15.19 35.03 -12.19
N VAL A 115 -14.78 33.95 -12.85
CA VAL A 115 -15.70 32.89 -13.29
C VAL A 115 -16.41 32.24 -12.10
N ILE A 116 -15.68 31.91 -11.03
CA ILE A 116 -16.25 31.34 -9.80
C ILE A 116 -17.18 32.34 -9.11
N ALA A 117 -16.77 33.60 -9.00
CA ALA A 117 -17.52 34.66 -8.33
C ALA A 117 -18.82 34.99 -9.08
N ALA A 118 -18.83 34.92 -10.41
CA ALA A 118 -20.03 35.07 -11.23
C ALA A 118 -20.97 33.85 -11.15
N ASN A 119 -20.43 32.66 -10.84
CA ASN A 119 -21.18 31.40 -10.84
C ASN A 119 -21.20 30.71 -9.46
N ARG A 120 -21.35 31.48 -8.37
CA ARG A 120 -21.31 30.97 -6.98
C ARG A 120 -22.26 29.80 -6.69
N PRO A 121 -23.53 29.79 -7.16
CA PRO A 121 -24.43 28.66 -6.90
C PRO A 121 -23.92 27.36 -7.53
N PHE A 122 -23.49 27.41 -8.78
CA PHE A 122 -22.89 26.29 -9.48
C PHE A 122 -21.57 25.84 -8.83
N ALA A 123 -20.69 26.77 -8.48
CA ALA A 123 -19.44 26.47 -7.77
C ALA A 123 -19.69 25.82 -6.40
N SER A 124 -20.76 26.22 -5.69
CA SER A 124 -21.19 25.59 -4.44
C SER A 124 -21.71 24.17 -4.66
N ALA A 125 -22.49 23.94 -5.72
CA ALA A 125 -22.98 22.62 -6.10
C ALA A 125 -21.81 21.68 -6.44
N MET A 126 -20.85 22.12 -7.26
CA MET A 126 -19.64 21.38 -7.59
C MET A 126 -18.76 21.11 -6.37
N SER A 127 -18.57 22.09 -5.49
CA SER A 127 -17.83 21.90 -4.24
C SER A 127 -18.49 20.83 -3.37
N ARG A 128 -19.83 20.84 -3.24
CA ARG A 128 -20.57 19.80 -2.51
C ARG A 128 -20.49 18.44 -3.19
N LEU A 129 -20.52 18.39 -4.52
CA LEU A 129 -20.38 17.14 -5.29
C LEU A 129 -19.01 16.49 -5.07
N LEU A 130 -17.92 17.27 -5.05
CA LEU A 130 -16.55 16.77 -5.01
C LEU A 130 -15.98 16.62 -3.57
N TRP A 131 -16.27 17.56 -2.65
CA TRP A 131 -15.78 17.53 -1.26
C TRP A 131 -16.81 17.01 -0.25
N GLY A 132 -18.11 17.16 -0.53
CA GLY A 132 -19.19 16.87 0.41
C GLY A 132 -19.58 18.05 1.29
N LYS A 133 -20.17 17.77 2.45
CA LYS A 133 -20.64 18.79 3.41
C LYS A 133 -19.49 19.49 4.16
N ASP A 134 -18.33 18.86 4.21
CA ASP A 134 -17.17 19.36 4.94
C ASP A 134 -16.02 19.56 3.94
N VAL A 135 -15.54 20.80 3.81
CA VAL A 135 -14.44 21.15 2.89
C VAL A 135 -13.11 21.35 3.61
N ARG A 136 -13.03 21.05 4.91
CA ARG A 136 -11.83 21.25 5.71
C ARG A 136 -10.68 20.35 5.21
N PRO A 137 -9.41 20.70 5.47
CA PRO A 137 -8.28 19.86 5.09
C PRO A 137 -8.39 18.47 5.75
N PRO A 138 -8.14 17.38 5.00
CA PRO A 138 -8.27 16.03 5.54
C PRO A 138 -7.18 15.73 6.57
N THR A 139 -7.57 15.07 7.66
CA THR A 139 -6.66 14.49 8.67
C THR A 139 -6.76 12.96 8.64
N TYR A 140 -5.72 12.26 9.11
CA TYR A 140 -5.57 10.81 8.92
C TYR A 140 -5.19 10.04 10.19
N PHE A 141 -5.72 10.45 11.35
CA PHE A 141 -5.42 9.82 12.63
C PHE A 141 -5.90 8.36 12.69
N TRP A 142 -7.17 8.13 12.32
CA TRP A 142 -7.77 6.80 12.29
C TRP A 142 -7.14 5.91 11.22
N ALA A 143 -6.96 6.46 10.02
CA ALA A 143 -6.30 5.76 8.93
C ALA A 143 -4.89 5.28 9.31
N ARG A 144 -4.06 6.14 9.92
CA ARG A 144 -2.73 5.72 10.42
C ARG A 144 -2.85 4.59 11.43
N ARG A 145 -3.82 4.66 12.35
CA ARG A 145 -4.01 3.63 13.38
C ARG A 145 -4.39 2.29 12.76
N TRP A 146 -5.41 2.27 11.91
CA TRP A 146 -5.84 1.06 11.23
C TRP A 146 -4.74 0.49 10.35
N PHE A 147 -4.04 1.35 9.61
CA PHE A 147 -2.92 0.97 8.77
C PHE A 147 -1.81 0.25 9.57
N LEU A 148 -1.32 0.84 10.66
CA LEU A 148 -0.24 0.23 11.45
C LEU A 148 -0.68 -1.08 12.11
N THR A 149 -1.89 -1.13 12.65
CA THR A 149 -2.42 -2.36 13.28
C THR A 149 -2.62 -3.47 12.23
N ALA A 150 -3.18 -3.14 11.07
CA ALA A 150 -3.40 -4.12 10.00
C ALA A 150 -2.10 -4.56 9.33
N LEU A 151 -1.10 -3.66 9.20
CA LEU A 151 0.24 -4.01 8.75
C LEU A 151 0.92 -5.00 9.72
N GLY A 152 0.78 -4.78 11.03
CA GLY A 152 1.24 -5.75 12.04
C GLY A 152 0.54 -7.11 11.89
N LEU A 153 -0.75 -7.15 11.60
CA LEU A 153 -1.47 -8.40 11.31
C LEU A 153 -0.97 -9.09 10.05
N ILE A 154 -0.67 -8.34 8.99
CA ILE A 154 -0.10 -8.90 7.76
C ILE A 154 1.29 -9.48 8.00
N TYR A 155 2.16 -8.79 8.75
CA TYR A 155 3.44 -9.35 9.15
C TYR A 155 3.27 -10.63 9.96
N LEU A 156 2.34 -10.64 10.93
CA LEU A 156 2.04 -11.83 11.73
C LEU A 156 1.67 -13.02 10.82
N ILE A 157 0.75 -12.80 9.87
CA ILE A 157 0.37 -13.81 8.88
C ILE A 157 1.58 -14.27 8.07
N ALA A 158 2.38 -13.33 7.55
CA ALA A 158 3.54 -13.63 6.70
C ALA A 158 4.60 -14.48 7.44
N PHE A 159 4.94 -14.08 8.67
CA PHE A 159 5.91 -14.82 9.51
C PHE A 159 5.38 -16.19 9.91
N VAL A 160 4.15 -16.31 10.41
CA VAL A 160 3.55 -17.61 10.78
C VAL A 160 3.47 -18.54 9.57
N SER A 161 3.02 -18.00 8.42
CA SER A 161 2.95 -18.73 7.16
C SER A 161 4.31 -19.28 6.75
N LEU A 162 5.36 -18.46 6.83
CA LEU A 162 6.71 -18.86 6.47
C LEU A 162 7.34 -19.84 7.47
N TRP A 163 7.13 -19.62 8.77
CA TRP A 163 7.75 -20.40 9.84
C TRP A 163 7.45 -21.90 9.71
N THR A 164 6.22 -22.26 9.33
CA THR A 164 5.83 -23.65 9.11
C THR A 164 6.55 -24.35 7.95
N GLN A 165 7.20 -23.59 7.06
CA GLN A 165 7.83 -24.09 5.84
C GLN A 165 9.35 -23.86 5.80
N ILE A 166 9.88 -22.92 6.59
CA ILE A 166 11.26 -22.40 6.46
C ILE A 166 12.34 -23.49 6.49
N HIS A 167 12.15 -24.54 7.30
CA HIS A 167 13.08 -25.66 7.38
C HIS A 167 13.22 -26.44 6.09
N GLY A 168 12.10 -26.82 5.47
CA GLY A 168 12.11 -27.57 4.22
C GLY A 168 12.58 -26.73 3.03
N LEU A 169 12.39 -25.40 3.09
CA LEU A 169 12.78 -24.51 2.00
C LEU A 169 14.27 -24.19 2.02
N VAL A 170 14.77 -23.61 3.12
CA VAL A 170 16.11 -23.00 3.20
C VAL A 170 16.94 -23.44 4.41
N GLY A 171 16.40 -24.34 5.24
CA GLY A 171 17.14 -24.91 6.35
C GLY A 171 18.37 -25.70 5.88
N THR A 172 19.20 -26.14 6.81
CA THR A 172 20.45 -26.86 6.51
C THR A 172 20.26 -28.11 5.63
N LYS A 173 19.11 -28.78 5.77
CA LYS A 173 18.69 -29.92 4.93
C LYS A 173 17.52 -29.59 3.99
N GLY A 174 17.23 -28.30 3.78
CA GLY A 174 16.16 -27.85 2.91
C GLY A 174 16.48 -28.03 1.43
N ILE A 175 15.55 -27.58 0.59
CA ILE A 175 15.67 -27.58 -0.87
C ILE A 175 16.82 -26.68 -1.34
N ILE A 176 16.96 -25.48 -0.78
CA ILE A 176 18.03 -24.53 -1.09
C ILE A 176 18.66 -23.98 0.19
N PRO A 177 19.57 -24.73 0.83
CA PRO A 177 20.17 -24.34 2.11
C PRO A 177 20.84 -22.97 2.07
N ILE A 178 20.47 -22.09 3.00
CA ILE A 178 20.99 -20.71 3.06
C ILE A 178 22.50 -20.67 3.33
N GLU A 179 23.02 -21.63 4.10
CA GLU A 179 24.45 -21.74 4.40
C GLU A 179 25.29 -21.89 3.12
N ILE A 180 24.87 -22.77 2.22
CA ILE A 180 25.55 -23.01 0.94
C ILE A 180 25.45 -21.76 0.06
N TYR A 181 24.28 -21.12 0.02
CA TYR A 181 24.07 -19.91 -0.78
C TYR A 181 25.00 -18.75 -0.35
N LEU A 182 25.06 -18.45 0.95
CA LEU A 182 25.91 -17.39 1.47
C LEU A 182 27.41 -17.72 1.36
N ALA A 183 27.79 -18.99 1.58
CA ALA A 183 29.16 -19.44 1.39
C ALA A 183 29.62 -19.26 -0.07
N ASN A 184 28.78 -19.64 -1.03
CA ASN A 184 29.06 -19.47 -2.45
C ASN A 184 29.15 -17.99 -2.85
N ALA A 185 28.23 -17.15 -2.36
CA ALA A 185 28.29 -15.71 -2.62
C ALA A 185 29.59 -15.08 -2.08
N LYS A 186 29.97 -15.43 -0.84
CA LYS A 186 31.23 -14.96 -0.24
C LYS A 186 32.46 -15.46 -1.00
N ALA A 187 32.44 -16.70 -1.50
CA ALA A 187 33.53 -17.26 -2.29
C ALA A 187 33.70 -16.56 -3.65
N GLN A 188 32.60 -16.11 -4.27
CA GLN A 188 32.63 -15.49 -5.60
C GLN A 188 32.97 -14.00 -5.58
N ILE A 189 32.40 -13.22 -4.65
CA ILE A 189 32.51 -11.75 -4.63
C ILE A 189 33.04 -11.20 -3.29
N GLY A 190 33.54 -12.05 -2.40
CA GLY A 190 34.18 -11.63 -1.16
C GLY A 190 33.24 -10.91 -0.19
N LEU A 191 33.73 -9.84 0.44
CA LEU A 191 32.97 -9.06 1.43
C LEU A 191 31.85 -8.20 0.80
N GLU A 192 31.90 -7.95 -0.51
CA GLU A 192 30.82 -7.23 -1.20
C GLU A 192 29.49 -7.99 -1.15
N ALA A 193 29.54 -9.31 -0.97
CA ALA A 193 28.37 -10.16 -0.77
C ALA A 193 27.44 -9.66 0.35
N VAL A 194 27.98 -9.04 1.40
CA VAL A 194 27.19 -8.51 2.53
C VAL A 194 26.32 -7.31 2.12
N LEU A 195 26.80 -6.49 1.18
CA LEU A 195 26.06 -5.35 0.65
C LEU A 195 25.01 -5.78 -0.38
N VAL A 196 25.35 -6.78 -1.22
CA VAL A 196 24.46 -7.32 -2.24
C VAL A 196 23.35 -8.19 -1.62
N LEU A 197 23.65 -8.88 -0.52
CA LEU A 197 22.72 -9.75 0.21
C LEU A 197 22.55 -9.24 1.65
N PRO A 198 21.78 -8.16 1.86
CA PRO A 198 21.59 -7.57 3.18
C PRO A 198 20.70 -8.46 4.05
N THR A 199 21.31 -9.42 4.75
CA THR A 199 20.62 -10.36 5.64
C THR A 199 21.34 -10.53 6.97
N LEU A 200 20.57 -10.69 8.04
CA LEU A 200 21.10 -11.09 9.35
C LEU A 200 21.66 -12.52 9.34
N CYS A 201 21.35 -13.34 8.33
CA CYS A 201 21.85 -14.71 8.22
C CYS A 201 23.38 -14.82 8.01
N TRP A 202 24.08 -13.70 7.76
CA TRP A 202 25.55 -13.65 7.82
C TRP A 202 26.10 -13.86 9.25
N ILE A 203 25.30 -13.56 10.28
CA ILE A 203 25.65 -13.81 11.68
C ILE A 203 25.55 -15.31 11.99
N SER A 204 24.46 -15.94 11.55
CA SER A 204 24.26 -17.38 11.65
C SER A 204 23.26 -17.84 10.58
N SER A 205 23.58 -18.92 9.88
CA SER A 205 22.72 -19.60 8.91
C SER A 205 21.99 -20.82 9.50
N SER A 206 22.07 -21.01 10.82
CA SER A 206 21.53 -22.19 11.50
C SER A 206 19.99 -22.22 11.51
N ASN A 207 19.41 -23.42 11.61
CA ASN A 207 17.95 -23.60 11.73
C ASN A 207 17.37 -22.85 12.94
N SER A 208 18.08 -22.86 14.07
CA SER A 208 17.68 -22.10 15.27
C SER A 208 17.65 -20.58 15.03
N PHE A 209 18.57 -20.06 14.22
CA PHE A 209 18.57 -18.64 13.87
C PHE A 209 17.42 -18.28 12.91
N LEU A 210 17.11 -19.15 11.94
CA LEU A 210 15.93 -18.98 11.08
C LEU A 210 14.63 -18.97 11.91
N HIS A 211 14.54 -19.82 12.94
CA HIS A 211 13.44 -19.79 13.90
C HIS A 211 13.42 -18.53 14.76
N PHE A 212 14.57 -18.04 15.19
CA PHE A 212 14.67 -16.76 15.90
C PHE A 212 14.13 -15.60 15.05
N LEU A 213 14.48 -15.53 13.76
CA LEU A 213 13.96 -14.51 12.85
C LEU A 213 12.44 -14.65 12.66
N CYS A 214 11.92 -15.87 12.48
CA CYS A 214 10.48 -16.08 12.35
C CYS A 214 9.72 -15.73 13.64
N GLY A 215 10.17 -16.24 14.78
CA GLY A 215 9.55 -16.03 16.09
C GLY A 215 9.66 -14.60 16.58
N GLY A 216 10.82 -13.97 16.43
CA GLY A 216 10.99 -12.55 16.71
C GLY A 216 10.11 -11.68 15.81
N GLY A 217 9.97 -12.05 14.54
CA GLY A 217 9.02 -11.41 13.62
C GLY A 217 7.56 -11.51 14.09
N VAL A 218 7.13 -12.68 14.57
CA VAL A 218 5.79 -12.88 15.17
C VAL A 218 5.60 -11.98 16.39
N VAL A 219 6.55 -11.97 17.33
CA VAL A 219 6.48 -11.13 18.54
C VAL A 219 6.41 -9.64 18.17
N LEU A 220 7.30 -9.17 17.30
CA LEU A 220 7.32 -7.78 16.84
C LEU A 220 6.03 -7.39 16.12
N SER A 221 5.40 -8.32 15.41
CA SER A 221 4.10 -8.12 14.74
C SER A 221 2.99 -7.88 15.76
N VAL A 222 2.94 -8.68 16.82
CA VAL A 222 2.00 -8.50 17.94
C VAL A 222 2.24 -7.18 18.66
N VAL A 223 3.50 -6.82 18.91
CA VAL A 223 3.89 -5.52 19.50
C VAL A 223 3.39 -4.36 18.64
N LEU A 224 3.52 -4.45 17.30
CA LEU A 224 3.02 -3.43 16.37
C LEU A 224 1.48 -3.38 16.32
N ILE A 225 0.78 -4.52 16.38
CA ILE A 225 -0.70 -4.60 16.47
C ILE A 225 -1.20 -3.77 17.66
N PHE A 226 -0.56 -3.92 18.82
CA PHE A 226 -0.86 -3.15 20.03
C PHE A 226 -0.25 -1.73 20.02
N ARG A 227 0.53 -1.38 18.99
CA ARG A 227 1.19 -0.08 18.77
C ARG A 227 2.13 0.32 19.90
N ILE A 228 2.82 -0.66 20.46
CA ILE A 228 3.95 -0.45 21.37
C ILE A 228 5.17 -0.18 20.48
N ALA A 229 5.91 0.88 20.77
CA ALA A 229 7.10 1.30 20.01
C ALA A 229 6.98 1.24 18.46
N PRO A 230 5.88 1.72 17.83
CA PRO A 230 5.50 1.28 16.49
C PRO A 230 6.52 1.61 15.39
N ALA A 231 7.28 2.71 15.51
CA ALA A 231 8.36 3.01 14.56
C ALA A 231 9.54 2.02 14.67
N VAL A 232 9.90 1.65 15.90
CA VAL A 232 10.96 0.66 16.17
C VAL A 232 10.49 -0.72 15.73
N SER A 233 9.25 -1.11 16.06
CA SER A 233 8.68 -2.37 15.62
C SER A 233 8.62 -2.47 14.10
N ALA A 234 8.17 -1.42 13.40
CA ALA A 234 8.17 -1.40 11.94
C ALA A 234 9.58 -1.54 11.34
N ALA A 235 10.58 -0.88 11.92
CA ALA A 235 11.96 -0.98 11.46
C ALA A 235 12.54 -2.39 11.67
N LEU A 236 12.33 -2.99 12.84
CA LEU A 236 12.80 -4.35 13.13
C LEU A 236 12.06 -5.39 12.29
N LEU A 237 10.76 -5.25 12.08
CA LEU A 237 9.98 -6.11 11.18
C LEU A 237 10.51 -6.06 9.75
N PHE A 238 10.84 -4.86 9.25
CA PHE A 238 11.47 -4.70 7.95
C PHE A 238 12.81 -5.45 7.87
N VAL A 239 13.70 -5.27 8.85
CA VAL A 239 15.02 -5.95 8.86
C VAL A 239 14.87 -7.47 8.94
N PHE A 240 13.97 -7.97 9.79
CA PHE A 240 13.74 -9.41 9.95
C PHE A 240 13.17 -10.03 8.67
N TYR A 241 12.17 -9.36 8.08
CA TYR A 241 11.55 -9.83 6.85
C TYR A 241 12.51 -9.74 5.66
N LEU A 242 13.31 -8.68 5.56
CA LEU A 242 14.34 -8.52 4.52
C LEU A 242 15.36 -9.67 4.61
N SER A 243 15.81 -9.98 5.83
CA SER A 243 16.76 -11.07 6.06
C SER A 243 16.23 -12.41 5.58
N LEU A 244 14.95 -12.70 5.86
CA LEU A 244 14.29 -13.92 5.42
C LEU A 244 13.98 -13.90 3.92
N ALA A 245 13.66 -12.74 3.34
CA ALA A 245 13.40 -12.60 1.90
C ALA A 245 14.67 -12.89 1.07
N VAL A 246 15.80 -12.33 1.50
CA VAL A 246 17.12 -12.64 0.93
C VAL A 246 17.46 -14.12 1.12
N ALA A 247 17.22 -14.66 2.33
CA ALA A 247 17.51 -16.07 2.60
C ALA A 247 16.63 -17.05 1.79
N GLY A 248 15.38 -16.65 1.57
CA GLY A 248 14.34 -17.39 0.86
C GLY A 248 14.59 -17.62 -0.62
N GLN A 249 15.47 -16.82 -1.24
CA GLN A 249 15.81 -16.88 -2.67
C GLN A 249 14.52 -16.98 -3.51
N ASN A 250 14.40 -17.99 -4.38
CA ASN A 250 13.24 -18.19 -5.26
C ASN A 250 11.93 -18.33 -4.45
N PHE A 251 11.96 -18.86 -3.24
CA PHE A 251 10.73 -19.03 -2.45
C PHE A 251 10.21 -17.71 -1.83
N LEU A 252 10.98 -16.62 -1.80
CA LEU A 252 10.53 -15.33 -1.24
C LEU A 252 10.70 -14.12 -2.20
N SER A 253 10.95 -14.37 -3.48
CA SER A 253 11.08 -13.32 -4.51
C SER A 253 9.76 -12.87 -5.14
N PHE A 254 8.62 -13.10 -4.48
CA PHE A 254 7.31 -12.79 -5.04
C PHE A 254 6.90 -11.34 -4.82
N GLN A 255 5.99 -10.83 -5.67
CA GLN A 255 5.59 -9.41 -5.64
C GLN A 255 4.94 -8.99 -4.32
N TRP A 256 4.27 -9.87 -3.57
CA TRP A 256 3.73 -9.54 -2.25
C TRP A 256 4.80 -9.42 -1.17
N ASP A 257 5.88 -10.20 -1.23
CA ASP A 257 7.01 -10.06 -0.31
C ASP A 257 7.71 -8.71 -0.54
N ILE A 258 7.93 -8.38 -1.81
CA ILE A 258 8.49 -7.10 -2.25
C ILE A 258 7.60 -5.93 -1.82
N LEU A 259 6.28 -6.04 -1.99
CA LEU A 259 5.33 -5.02 -1.55
C LEU A 259 5.31 -4.88 -0.02
N LEU A 260 5.43 -5.97 0.74
CA LEU A 260 5.48 -5.94 2.20
C LEU A 260 6.76 -5.26 2.70
N LEU A 261 7.91 -5.50 2.06
CA LEU A 261 9.16 -4.82 2.35
C LEU A 261 9.06 -3.31 2.10
N GLU A 262 8.59 -2.91 0.92
CA GLU A 262 8.46 -1.49 0.58
C GLU A 262 7.43 -0.79 1.50
N THR A 263 6.28 -1.43 1.75
CA THR A 263 5.25 -0.90 2.66
C THR A 263 5.77 -0.78 4.09
N GLY A 264 6.47 -1.79 4.57
CA GLY A 264 7.08 -1.83 5.90
C GLY A 264 8.11 -0.74 6.12
N PHE A 265 9.01 -0.57 5.15
CA PHE A 265 10.01 0.49 5.16
C PHE A 265 9.36 1.88 5.22
N LEU A 266 8.40 2.16 4.34
CA LEU A 266 7.70 3.45 4.31
C LEU A 266 6.87 3.70 5.58
N ALA A 267 6.34 2.63 6.21
CA ALA A 267 5.60 2.72 7.45
C ALA A 267 6.42 3.26 8.63
N ILE A 268 7.75 3.10 8.62
CA ILE A 268 8.67 3.64 9.66
C ILE A 268 8.51 5.15 9.80
N PHE A 269 8.31 5.86 8.68
CA PHE A 269 8.19 7.32 8.64
C PHE A 269 6.77 7.83 8.93
N LEU A 270 5.77 6.95 8.80
CA LEU A 270 4.38 7.22 9.19
C LEU A 270 4.16 6.93 10.69
N ALA A 271 4.86 5.94 11.24
CA ALA A 271 4.71 5.47 12.59
C ALA A 271 5.17 6.51 13.63
N PRO A 272 4.42 6.70 14.72
CA PRO A 272 4.82 7.64 15.76
C PRO A 272 6.02 7.11 16.55
N TRP A 273 7.05 7.94 16.72
CA TRP A 273 8.23 7.66 17.57
C TRP A 273 7.90 7.83 19.06
N GLN A 274 7.10 6.89 19.57
CA GLN A 274 6.66 6.79 20.96
C GLN A 274 6.79 5.34 21.44
N LEU A 275 7.15 5.11 22.69
CA LEU A 275 7.36 3.76 23.21
C LEU A 275 6.06 3.08 23.66
N TRP A 276 5.11 3.80 24.28
CA TRP A 276 3.83 3.24 24.74
C TRP A 276 2.61 3.93 24.11
N PRO A 277 1.49 3.20 23.89
CA PRO A 277 0.21 3.79 23.51
C PRO A 277 -0.28 4.78 24.58
N ARG A 278 -0.65 6.00 24.16
CA ARG A 278 -1.04 7.07 25.10
C ARG A 278 -2.21 6.74 26.02
N ARG A 279 -3.10 5.81 25.66
CA ARG A 279 -4.19 5.37 26.54
C ARG A 279 -3.70 4.66 27.80
N ILE A 280 -2.62 3.88 27.69
CA ILE A 280 -1.99 3.18 28.83
C ILE A 280 -1.22 4.19 29.69
N ALA A 281 -0.55 5.16 29.06
CA ALA A 281 0.15 6.22 29.79
C ALA A 281 -0.81 7.10 30.63
N VAL A 282 -2.02 7.38 30.13
CA VAL A 282 -3.04 8.12 30.88
C VAL A 282 -3.62 7.27 32.01
N ALA A 283 -3.95 6.00 31.77
CA ALA A 283 -4.45 5.11 32.83
C ALA A 283 -3.41 4.91 33.95
N ALA A 284 -2.14 4.71 33.59
CA ALA A 284 -1.03 4.61 34.54
C ALA A 284 -0.79 5.93 35.29
N ALA A 285 -0.89 7.08 34.62
CA ALA A 285 -0.76 8.40 35.26
C ALA A 285 -1.94 8.73 36.18
N VAL A 286 -3.16 8.34 35.81
CA VAL A 286 -4.37 8.49 36.66
C VAL A 286 -4.27 7.56 37.86
N SER A 287 -3.85 6.31 37.68
CA SER A 287 -3.64 5.36 38.78
C SER A 287 -2.51 5.80 39.72
N ALA A 288 -1.42 6.39 39.18
CA ALA A 288 -0.34 6.96 39.98
C ALA A 288 -0.78 8.24 40.74
N ALA A 289 -1.61 9.09 40.12
CA ALA A 289 -2.17 10.28 40.77
C ALA A 289 -3.19 9.92 41.87
N GLN A 290 -3.99 8.87 41.67
CA GLN A 290 -4.92 8.35 42.67
C GLN A 290 -4.19 7.69 43.85
N ASN A 291 -3.04 7.04 43.59
CA ASN A 291 -2.20 6.48 44.66
C ASN A 291 -1.43 7.55 45.44
N SER A 292 -1.31 8.79 44.93
CA SER A 292 -0.69 9.92 45.65
C SER A 292 -1.67 10.78 46.44
N SER A 293 -2.99 10.56 46.30
CA SER A 293 -4.04 11.31 47.03
C SER A 293 -4.52 10.55 48.26
N GLY A 294 -3.59 10.24 49.17
CA GLY A 294 -3.86 9.70 50.50
C GLY A 294 -3.30 10.62 51.57
N ALA A 295 -3.94 11.78 51.79
CA ALA A 295 -3.97 12.57 53.04
C ALA A 295 -4.46 14.00 52.75
N GLY A 296 -5.57 14.41 53.36
CA GLY A 296 -5.99 15.81 53.46
C GLY A 296 -7.42 16.10 53.01
N ASP A 297 -8.34 16.08 53.97
CA ASP A 297 -9.72 16.56 53.83
C ASP A 297 -9.78 18.05 53.47
N THR A 298 -10.51 18.40 52.40
CA THR A 298 -11.15 19.72 52.23
C THR A 298 -12.35 19.60 51.27
N PRO A 299 -13.47 20.31 51.54
CA PRO A 299 -14.73 20.04 50.85
C PRO A 299 -14.89 20.84 49.54
N ALA A 300 -15.30 20.10 48.50
CA ALA A 300 -16.10 20.45 47.34
C ALA A 300 -16.30 21.93 46.93
N THR A 301 -15.56 22.37 45.92
CA THR A 301 -16.08 23.17 44.79
C THR A 301 -15.71 22.47 43.49
N THR A 302 -16.69 21.77 42.91
CA THR A 302 -16.51 20.83 41.79
C THR A 302 -16.72 21.53 40.45
N GLU A 303 -15.67 22.11 39.88
CA GLU A 303 -15.50 22.06 38.43
C GLU A 303 -14.68 20.81 38.11
N ARG A 304 -15.37 19.72 37.72
CA ARG A 304 -14.68 18.53 37.21
C ARG A 304 -13.91 18.95 35.96
N PRO A 305 -12.57 18.83 35.91
CA PRO A 305 -11.85 19.15 34.70
C PRO A 305 -12.24 18.09 33.65
N TRP A 306 -12.91 18.54 32.59
CA TRP A 306 -13.16 17.74 31.39
C TRP A 306 -11.87 17.00 30.99
N PRO A 307 -11.93 15.71 30.60
CA PRO A 307 -10.73 14.92 30.33
C PRO A 307 -9.93 15.62 29.23
N LYS A 308 -8.68 16.01 29.57
CA LYS A 308 -7.71 16.63 28.67
C LYS A 308 -7.71 15.86 27.34
N GLN A 309 -8.21 16.51 26.29
CA GLN A 309 -8.34 15.97 24.96
C GLN A 309 -7.01 15.35 24.52
N ILE A 310 -7.00 14.04 24.22
CA ILE A 310 -5.78 13.29 23.92
C ILE A 310 -5.18 13.83 22.62
N ARG A 311 -4.15 14.69 22.73
CA ARG A 311 -3.51 15.41 21.63
C ARG A 311 -2.56 14.50 20.84
N GLU A 312 -3.04 13.61 19.98
CA GLU A 312 -2.18 12.72 19.18
C GLU A 312 -1.25 13.49 18.21
N MET A 313 -0.04 12.97 17.96
CA MET A 313 0.91 13.61 17.04
C MET A 313 0.37 13.60 15.60
N PRO A 314 0.45 14.73 14.88
CA PRO A 314 -0.02 14.81 13.49
C PRO A 314 0.76 13.86 12.58
N VAL A 315 0.14 13.46 11.48
CA VAL A 315 0.71 12.54 10.49
C VAL A 315 1.69 13.29 9.60
N THR A 316 2.86 12.69 9.34
CA THR A 316 3.87 13.22 8.41
C THR A 316 3.28 13.27 6.99
N PRO A 317 3.08 14.45 6.37
CA PRO A 317 2.47 14.55 5.05
C PRO A 317 3.28 13.84 3.97
N VAL A 318 4.61 13.86 4.08
CA VAL A 318 5.52 13.24 3.12
C VAL A 318 5.47 11.71 3.20
N ALA A 319 5.46 11.13 4.41
CA ALA A 319 5.31 9.68 4.56
C ALA A 319 3.95 9.19 4.03
N LEU A 320 2.88 9.94 4.29
CA LEU A 320 1.56 9.63 3.74
C LEU A 320 1.55 9.75 2.22
N PHE A 321 2.24 10.74 1.66
CA PHE A 321 2.40 10.88 0.22
C PHE A 321 3.15 9.69 -0.38
N LEU A 322 4.26 9.25 0.22
CA LEU A 322 5.03 8.09 -0.24
C LEU A 322 4.19 6.80 -0.25
N LEU A 323 3.41 6.54 0.79
CA LEU A 323 2.51 5.38 0.84
C LEU A 323 1.36 5.47 -0.18
N LYS A 324 0.83 6.67 -0.44
CA LYS A 324 -0.16 6.90 -1.51
C LYS A 324 0.45 6.74 -2.89
N LEU A 325 1.70 7.19 -3.07
CA LEU A 325 2.47 6.98 -4.29
C LEU A 325 2.74 5.49 -4.52
N LEU A 326 3.05 4.73 -3.47
CA LEU A 326 3.17 3.27 -3.54
C LEU A 326 1.85 2.62 -4.00
N LEU A 327 0.72 2.98 -3.39
CA LEU A 327 -0.59 2.48 -3.82
C LEU A 327 -0.89 2.83 -5.28
N PHE A 328 -0.63 4.09 -5.68
CA PHE A 328 -0.78 4.51 -7.06
C PHE A 328 0.09 3.67 -7.99
N LYS A 329 1.39 3.59 -7.70
CA LYS A 329 2.39 2.87 -8.48
C LYS A 329 1.99 1.40 -8.64
N LEU A 330 1.61 0.74 -7.55
CA LEU A 330 1.15 -0.63 -7.54
C LEU A 330 -0.02 -0.86 -8.51
N MET A 331 -1.09 -0.06 -8.36
CA MET A 331 -2.31 -0.23 -9.16
C MET A 331 -2.09 0.17 -10.62
N PHE A 332 -1.51 1.34 -10.84
CA PHE A 332 -1.26 1.89 -12.17
C PHE A 332 -0.33 1.00 -12.99
N MET A 333 0.81 0.59 -12.42
CA MET A 333 1.73 -0.28 -13.15
C MET A 333 1.09 -1.64 -13.42
N SER A 334 0.37 -2.24 -12.46
CA SER A 334 -0.31 -3.53 -12.67
C SER A 334 -1.34 -3.48 -13.81
N GLY A 335 -2.00 -2.34 -14.02
CA GLY A 335 -2.91 -2.14 -15.16
C GLY A 335 -2.18 -1.86 -16.46
N VAL A 336 -1.25 -0.92 -16.47
CA VAL A 336 -0.51 -0.52 -17.69
C VAL A 336 0.27 -1.67 -18.28
N VAL A 337 0.95 -2.48 -17.45
CA VAL A 337 1.75 -3.60 -17.96
C VAL A 337 0.90 -4.64 -18.69
N LYS A 338 -0.42 -4.69 -18.45
CA LYS A 338 -1.34 -5.57 -19.17
C LYS A 338 -1.67 -5.06 -20.58
N LEU A 339 -1.39 -3.79 -20.88
CA LEU A 339 -1.57 -3.19 -22.21
C LEU A 339 -0.25 -3.01 -22.96
N THR A 340 0.88 -3.04 -22.24
CA THR A 340 2.22 -2.86 -22.82
C THR A 340 3.02 -4.15 -22.95
N SER A 341 2.45 -5.29 -22.55
CA SER A 341 3.06 -6.60 -22.74
C SER A 341 2.72 -7.20 -24.10
N GLY A 342 3.64 -7.96 -24.69
CA GLY A 342 3.49 -8.58 -26.01
C GLY A 342 4.23 -7.83 -27.13
N ASP A 343 4.26 -8.44 -28.32
CA ASP A 343 5.06 -7.95 -29.46
C ASP A 343 4.60 -6.56 -29.95
N ASN A 344 3.33 -6.22 -29.76
CA ASN A 344 2.74 -4.92 -30.08
C ASN A 344 2.36 -4.14 -28.82
N CYS A 345 3.33 -3.40 -28.25
CA CYS A 345 3.05 -2.44 -27.17
C CYS A 345 1.94 -1.47 -27.58
N TRP A 346 0.89 -1.33 -26.76
CA TRP A 346 -0.28 -0.47 -27.06
C TRP A 346 -1.06 -0.89 -28.30
N GLY A 347 -1.05 -2.17 -28.67
CA GLY A 347 -1.78 -2.73 -29.82
C GLY A 347 -3.31 -2.70 -29.69
N TRP A 348 -3.91 -1.58 -29.29
CA TRP A 348 -5.37 -1.37 -29.25
C TRP A 348 -6.04 -1.60 -30.62
N PHE A 349 -5.28 -1.46 -31.70
CA PHE A 349 -5.76 -1.64 -33.08
C PHE A 349 -5.60 -3.05 -33.61
N ASP A 350 -4.89 -3.92 -32.88
CA ASP A 350 -4.63 -5.29 -33.27
C ASP A 350 -5.31 -6.19 -32.22
N HIS A 351 -6.51 -6.68 -32.53
CA HIS A 351 -7.35 -7.49 -31.63
C HIS A 351 -6.70 -8.82 -31.18
N SER A 352 -5.44 -9.05 -31.52
CA SER A 352 -4.65 -10.25 -31.23
C SER A 352 -4.29 -10.39 -29.74
N PHE A 353 -4.27 -9.30 -28.97
CA PHE A 353 -3.85 -9.33 -27.56
C PHE A 353 -5.02 -9.46 -26.57
N HIS A 354 -4.98 -10.43 -25.65
CA HIS A 354 -6.12 -10.85 -24.79
C HIS A 354 -6.71 -9.75 -23.90
N TRP A 355 -5.90 -8.77 -23.51
CA TRP A 355 -6.37 -7.64 -22.73
C TRP A 355 -7.14 -6.64 -23.60
N ASN A 356 -6.77 -6.48 -24.88
CA ASN A 356 -7.47 -5.64 -25.85
C ASN A 356 -8.74 -6.32 -26.37
N ALA A 357 -8.72 -7.66 -26.50
CA ALA A 357 -9.90 -8.45 -26.84
C ALA A 357 -10.85 -8.70 -25.65
N LEU A 358 -10.46 -8.30 -24.43
CA LEU A 358 -11.16 -8.54 -23.17
C LEU A 358 -11.42 -10.03 -22.86
N THR A 359 -10.56 -10.93 -23.36
CA THR A 359 -10.67 -12.40 -23.20
C THR A 359 -9.78 -12.96 -22.08
N ALA A 360 -9.08 -12.11 -21.32
CA ALA A 360 -8.13 -12.55 -20.29
C ALA A 360 -8.76 -13.50 -19.25
N LEU A 361 -9.99 -13.21 -18.82
CA LEU A 361 -10.72 -14.02 -17.84
C LEU A 361 -11.33 -15.30 -18.41
N ASP A 362 -11.25 -15.55 -19.71
CA ASP A 362 -11.60 -16.86 -20.29
C ASP A 362 -10.57 -17.94 -19.93
N TYR A 363 -9.37 -17.52 -19.56
CA TYR A 363 -8.26 -18.41 -19.20
C TYR A 363 -7.89 -18.28 -17.73
N HIS A 364 -7.78 -17.03 -17.23
CA HIS A 364 -7.16 -16.75 -15.93
C HIS A 364 -7.79 -17.49 -14.74
N TYR A 365 -9.12 -17.68 -14.72
CA TYR A 365 -9.79 -18.35 -13.60
C TYR A 365 -9.24 -19.75 -13.32
N TRP A 366 -8.85 -20.48 -14.36
CA TRP A 366 -8.31 -21.83 -14.22
C TRP A 366 -6.81 -21.90 -14.44
N THR A 367 -6.16 -20.92 -15.10
CA THR A 367 -4.70 -20.93 -15.32
C THR A 367 -3.88 -20.22 -14.23
N GLN A 368 -4.51 -19.41 -13.38
CA GLN A 368 -3.86 -18.70 -12.26
C GLN A 368 -3.15 -19.66 -11.28
N PRO A 369 -2.14 -19.24 -10.51
CA PRO A 369 -1.30 -20.15 -9.72
C PRO A 369 -2.06 -21.10 -8.79
N LEU A 370 -2.91 -20.56 -7.92
CA LEU A 370 -3.73 -21.34 -6.99
C LEU A 370 -5.18 -20.84 -7.01
N PRO A 371 -6.04 -21.38 -7.89
CA PRO A 371 -7.44 -20.98 -7.95
C PRO A 371 -8.21 -21.43 -6.71
N THR A 372 -9.24 -20.67 -6.34
CA THR A 372 -10.23 -21.08 -5.33
C THR A 372 -11.38 -21.84 -5.98
N VAL A 373 -12.24 -22.48 -5.17
CA VAL A 373 -13.47 -23.09 -5.69
C VAL A 373 -14.36 -22.09 -6.42
N PHE A 374 -14.36 -20.82 -6.00
CA PHE A 374 -15.13 -19.76 -6.65
C PHE A 374 -14.61 -19.42 -8.04
N ALA A 375 -13.34 -19.71 -8.34
CA ALA A 375 -12.81 -19.57 -9.70
C ALA A 375 -13.51 -20.52 -10.68
N TRP A 376 -13.83 -21.75 -10.25
CA TRP A 376 -14.55 -22.71 -11.08
C TRP A 376 -15.94 -22.17 -11.43
N PHE A 377 -16.66 -21.60 -10.45
CA PHE A 377 -17.96 -20.98 -10.70
C PHE A 377 -17.84 -19.72 -11.57
N ALA A 378 -16.84 -18.87 -11.31
CA ALA A 378 -16.61 -17.65 -12.08
C ALA A 378 -16.31 -17.95 -13.56
N ASP A 379 -15.60 -19.05 -13.83
CA ASP A 379 -15.34 -19.54 -15.18
C ASP A 379 -16.61 -19.94 -15.94
N LYS A 380 -17.70 -20.29 -15.25
CA LYS A 380 -18.97 -20.67 -15.92
C LYS A 380 -19.86 -19.49 -16.29
N HIS A 381 -19.48 -18.27 -15.92
CA HIS A 381 -20.27 -17.10 -16.30
C HIS A 381 -20.21 -16.84 -17.81
N PRO A 382 -21.26 -16.19 -18.37
CA PRO A 382 -21.28 -15.82 -19.78
C PRO A 382 -20.14 -14.90 -20.18
N GLU A 383 -19.76 -14.94 -21.46
CA GLU A 383 -18.65 -14.16 -22.02
C GLU A 383 -18.77 -12.65 -21.76
N TRP A 384 -19.98 -12.07 -21.85
CA TRP A 384 -20.20 -10.65 -21.60
C TRP A 384 -19.78 -10.23 -20.18
N PHE A 385 -20.00 -11.10 -19.19
CA PHE A 385 -19.65 -10.83 -17.79
C PHE A 385 -18.13 -10.86 -17.59
N LYS A 386 -17.45 -11.81 -18.25
CA LYS A 386 -15.98 -11.90 -18.24
C LYS A 386 -15.36 -10.68 -18.91
N LYS A 387 -15.86 -10.28 -20.09
CA LYS A 387 -15.44 -9.07 -20.80
C LYS A 387 -15.63 -7.80 -19.97
N PHE A 388 -16.81 -7.65 -19.35
CA PHE A 388 -17.09 -6.56 -18.42
C PHE A 388 -16.09 -6.55 -17.24
N SER A 389 -15.82 -7.72 -16.66
CA SER A 389 -14.90 -7.85 -15.52
C SER A 389 -13.46 -7.47 -15.88
N VAL A 390 -12.98 -7.82 -17.10
CA VAL A 390 -11.69 -7.35 -17.61
C VAL A 390 -11.69 -5.82 -17.77
N GLY A 391 -12.71 -5.26 -18.43
CA GLY A 391 -12.82 -3.81 -18.62
C GLY A 391 -12.89 -3.03 -17.31
N PHE A 392 -13.63 -3.56 -16.33
CA PHE A 392 -13.71 -3.00 -14.98
C PHE A 392 -12.35 -3.05 -14.27
N CYS A 393 -11.65 -4.19 -14.34
CA CYS A 393 -10.30 -4.33 -13.77
C CYS A 393 -9.34 -3.29 -14.36
N LEU A 394 -9.30 -3.14 -15.68
CA LEU A 394 -8.45 -2.14 -16.36
C LEU A 394 -8.83 -0.71 -15.98
N PHE A 395 -10.12 -0.37 -15.90
CA PHE A 395 -10.56 0.95 -15.45
C PHE A 395 -10.08 1.26 -14.02
N VAL A 396 -10.25 0.30 -13.10
CA VAL A 396 -9.86 0.45 -11.69
C VAL A 396 -8.34 0.48 -11.50
N GLU A 397 -7.59 -0.22 -12.34
CA GLU A 397 -6.13 -0.22 -12.25
C GLU A 397 -5.47 0.95 -12.96
N ILE A 398 -6.04 1.48 -14.04
CA ILE A 398 -5.39 2.53 -14.85
C ILE A 398 -5.94 3.92 -14.53
N ILE A 399 -7.26 4.08 -14.43
CA ILE A 399 -7.90 5.41 -14.30
C ILE A 399 -8.11 5.78 -12.83
N VAL A 400 -8.66 4.87 -12.03
CA VAL A 400 -8.99 5.14 -10.63
C VAL A 400 -7.79 5.55 -9.75
N PRO A 401 -6.53 5.11 -9.97
CA PRO A 401 -5.42 5.55 -9.14
C PRO A 401 -5.18 7.06 -9.19
N PHE A 402 -5.48 7.75 -10.29
CA PHE A 402 -5.38 9.22 -10.36
C PHE A 402 -6.31 9.92 -9.36
N PHE A 403 -7.41 9.27 -8.98
CA PHE A 403 -8.36 9.78 -8.00
C PHE A 403 -7.86 9.70 -6.55
N ILE A 404 -6.72 9.06 -6.28
CA ILE A 404 -6.07 9.03 -4.94
C ILE A 404 -5.79 10.44 -4.42
N TRP A 405 -5.45 11.38 -5.30
CA TRP A 405 -5.16 12.78 -4.95
C TRP A 405 -6.36 13.72 -5.15
N ALA A 406 -7.50 13.20 -5.58
CA ALA A 406 -8.70 13.98 -5.83
C ALA A 406 -9.37 14.47 -4.51
N PRO A 407 -10.37 15.36 -4.62
CA PRO A 407 -11.21 15.76 -3.49
C PRO A 407 -11.86 14.59 -2.76
N ARG A 408 -12.31 14.84 -1.52
CA ARG A 408 -12.72 13.79 -0.57
C ARG A 408 -13.63 12.74 -1.19
N ARG A 409 -14.75 13.12 -1.83
CA ARG A 409 -15.72 12.13 -2.33
C ARG A 409 -15.14 11.26 -3.43
N VAL A 410 -14.48 11.88 -4.41
CA VAL A 410 -13.83 11.15 -5.53
C VAL A 410 -12.74 10.21 -5.00
N ARG A 411 -11.95 10.67 -4.03
CA ARG A 411 -10.93 9.84 -3.36
C ARG A 411 -11.52 8.66 -2.58
N LEU A 412 -12.65 8.85 -1.91
CA LEU A 412 -13.34 7.75 -1.19
C LEU A 412 -13.97 6.76 -2.16
N THR A 413 -14.56 7.23 -3.26
CA THR A 413 -15.04 6.36 -4.34
C THR A 413 -13.89 5.53 -4.90
N ALA A 414 -12.73 6.13 -5.12
CA ALA A 414 -11.53 5.42 -5.54
C ALA A 414 -11.11 4.34 -4.53
N ALA A 415 -11.09 4.67 -3.23
CA ALA A 415 -10.81 3.69 -2.18
C ALA A 415 -11.80 2.51 -2.22
N GLY A 416 -13.09 2.79 -2.38
CA GLY A 416 -14.14 1.76 -2.49
C GLY A 416 -13.95 0.85 -3.71
N LEU A 417 -13.70 1.42 -4.89
CA LEU A 417 -13.47 0.67 -6.13
C LEU A 417 -12.21 -0.20 -6.04
N LEU A 418 -11.11 0.34 -5.51
CA LEU A 418 -9.87 -0.40 -5.31
C LEU A 418 -10.07 -1.57 -4.33
N ILE A 419 -10.72 -1.33 -3.18
CA ILE A 419 -11.01 -2.38 -2.19
C ILE A 419 -11.92 -3.45 -2.79
N PHE A 420 -12.97 -3.06 -3.52
CA PHE A 420 -13.87 -3.99 -4.18
C PHE A 420 -13.13 -4.90 -5.17
N LEU A 421 -12.26 -4.33 -6.02
CA LEU A 421 -11.45 -5.12 -6.94
C LEU A 421 -10.56 -6.12 -6.18
N GLN A 422 -9.90 -5.70 -5.11
CA GLN A 422 -9.04 -6.59 -4.31
C GLN A 422 -9.82 -7.74 -3.65
N ILE A 423 -11.05 -7.48 -3.18
CA ILE A 423 -11.93 -8.52 -2.63
C ILE A 423 -12.35 -9.50 -3.72
N ALA A 424 -12.77 -9.01 -4.89
CA ALA A 424 -13.17 -9.87 -6.00
C ALA A 424 -12.01 -10.80 -6.43
N ILE A 425 -10.80 -10.25 -6.54
CA ILE A 425 -9.58 -11.02 -6.84
C ILE A 425 -9.31 -12.07 -5.76
N ALA A 426 -9.38 -11.70 -4.48
CA ALA A 426 -9.15 -12.60 -3.35
C ALA A 426 -10.17 -13.75 -3.27
N ILE A 427 -11.41 -13.51 -3.69
CA ILE A 427 -12.45 -14.54 -3.74
C ILE A 427 -12.13 -15.60 -4.79
N THR A 428 -11.65 -15.19 -5.96
CA THR A 428 -11.42 -16.10 -7.10
C THR A 428 -10.03 -16.69 -7.14
N GLY A 429 -9.06 -16.18 -6.39
CA GLY A 429 -7.68 -16.63 -6.43
C GLY A 429 -7.00 -16.49 -5.09
N ASN A 430 -6.16 -17.45 -4.74
CA ASN A 430 -5.34 -17.33 -3.54
C ASN A 430 -4.13 -16.45 -3.88
N TYR A 431 -4.01 -15.24 -3.32
CA TYR A 431 -2.83 -14.39 -3.46
C TYR A 431 -2.20 -14.06 -2.09
N CYS A 432 -2.29 -15.02 -1.15
CA CYS A 432 -1.82 -14.89 0.23
C CYS A 432 -2.28 -13.58 0.89
N PHE A 433 -1.34 -12.71 1.26
CA PHE A 433 -1.60 -11.43 1.94
C PHE A 433 -1.53 -10.25 0.99
N PHE A 434 -1.37 -10.46 -0.32
CA PHE A 434 -1.27 -9.41 -1.32
C PHE A 434 -2.51 -8.50 -1.35
N ASN A 435 -3.71 -9.11 -1.47
CA ASN A 435 -4.95 -8.35 -1.53
C ASN A 435 -5.19 -7.59 -0.22
N LEU A 436 -4.89 -8.23 0.93
CA LEU A 436 -4.98 -7.60 2.24
C LEU A 436 -4.06 -6.37 2.34
N LEU A 437 -2.82 -6.48 1.87
CA LEU A 437 -1.85 -5.39 1.90
C LEU A 437 -2.29 -4.20 1.03
N THR A 438 -2.85 -4.49 -0.14
CA THR A 438 -3.40 -3.45 -1.02
C THR A 438 -4.63 -2.78 -0.40
N ILE A 439 -5.53 -3.54 0.24
CA ILE A 439 -6.68 -3.00 0.98
C ILE A 439 -6.21 -2.12 2.14
N VAL A 440 -5.18 -2.55 2.88
CA VAL A 440 -4.60 -1.77 3.99
C VAL A 440 -4.02 -0.44 3.50
N LEU A 441 -3.36 -0.41 2.34
CA LEU A 441 -2.91 0.84 1.71
C LEU A 441 -4.10 1.74 1.34
N CYS A 442 -5.23 1.18 0.88
CA CYS A 442 -6.45 1.95 0.57
C CYS A 442 -7.04 2.64 1.81
N LEU A 443 -6.84 2.11 3.03
CA LEU A 443 -7.30 2.76 4.26
C LEU A 443 -6.68 4.16 4.46
N LEU A 444 -5.50 4.42 3.89
CA LEU A 444 -4.84 5.73 3.92
C LEU A 444 -5.53 6.80 3.06
N LEU A 445 -6.56 6.42 2.30
CA LEU A 445 -7.41 7.34 1.53
C LEU A 445 -8.59 7.87 2.34
N ILE A 446 -8.95 7.21 3.44
CA ILE A 446 -10.07 7.55 4.32
C ILE A 446 -9.61 8.58 5.34
N ASP A 447 -10.21 9.78 5.35
CA ASP A 447 -9.88 10.82 6.31
C ASP A 447 -10.84 10.85 7.50
N ASP A 448 -10.41 11.46 8.62
CA ASP A 448 -11.13 11.37 9.90
C ASP A 448 -12.55 11.97 9.85
N ALA A 449 -12.78 12.99 9.00
CA ALA A 449 -14.12 13.55 8.80
C ALA A 449 -15.10 12.54 8.20
N SER A 450 -14.60 11.62 7.36
CA SER A 450 -15.39 10.54 6.76
C SER A 450 -15.74 9.48 7.80
N VAL A 451 -14.80 9.18 8.71
CA VAL A 451 -15.04 8.27 9.84
C VAL A 451 -16.07 8.85 10.80
N ALA A 452 -15.92 10.13 11.16
CA ALA A 452 -16.84 10.81 12.08
C ALA A 452 -18.28 10.90 11.52
N ALA A 453 -18.44 10.95 10.20
CA ALA A 453 -19.75 10.93 9.56
C ALA A 453 -20.48 9.59 9.72
N VAL A 454 -19.74 8.47 9.81
CA VAL A 454 -20.31 7.11 9.93
C VAL A 454 -20.53 6.71 11.39
N VAL A 455 -19.59 7.02 12.29
CA VAL A 455 -19.62 6.60 13.71
C VAL A 455 -20.53 7.52 14.58
N GLY A 456 -21.00 8.64 14.03
CA GLY A 456 -21.80 9.62 14.76
C GLY A 456 -20.95 10.60 15.59
N ARG A 457 -21.52 11.77 15.93
CA ARG A 457 -20.83 12.92 16.57
C ARG A 457 -20.13 12.62 17.91
N GLY A 458 -20.29 11.43 18.49
CA GLY A 458 -19.61 11.00 19.72
C GLY A 458 -18.11 10.70 19.55
N SER A 459 -17.66 10.37 18.34
CA SER A 459 -16.22 10.25 18.03
C SER A 459 -15.67 11.59 17.56
N GLN A 460 -15.56 12.57 18.46
CA GLN A 460 -14.82 13.79 18.12
C GLN A 460 -13.37 13.39 17.80
N ALA A 461 -12.94 13.62 16.55
CA ALA A 461 -11.52 13.61 16.22
C ALA A 461 -10.81 14.51 17.24
N PRO A 462 -9.71 14.07 17.86
CA PRO A 462 -9.04 14.88 18.87
C PRO A 462 -8.74 16.25 18.27
N ALA A 463 -9.23 17.32 18.91
CA ALA A 463 -8.97 18.66 18.41
C ALA A 463 -7.46 18.84 18.33
N VAL A 464 -6.97 19.07 17.11
CA VAL A 464 -5.61 19.53 16.87
C VAL A 464 -5.59 21.01 17.26
N ALA A 465 -5.74 21.30 18.54
CA ALA A 465 -5.62 22.65 19.04
C ALA A 465 -4.17 23.09 18.82
N ALA A 466 -3.98 24.13 18.01
CA ALA A 466 -2.72 24.80 17.81
C ALA A 466 -2.41 25.67 19.04
N SER A 467 -2.00 25.05 20.15
CA SER A 467 -1.31 25.76 21.24
C SER A 467 0.14 25.30 21.27
N LEU A 468 1.04 26.16 20.81
CA LEU A 468 2.47 25.93 20.62
C LEU A 468 3.33 26.27 21.86
N CYS A 469 2.74 26.43 23.05
CA CYS A 469 3.44 26.96 24.22
C CYS A 469 3.70 25.96 25.35
N ASP A 470 4.01 24.70 25.05
CA ASP A 470 4.37 23.71 26.09
C ASP A 470 5.73 23.04 25.82
N ALA A 471 6.61 22.93 26.83
CA ALA A 471 7.95 22.33 26.70
C ALA A 471 7.89 20.85 26.25
N ARG A 472 6.76 20.16 26.53
CA ARG A 472 6.48 18.80 26.02
C ARG A 472 6.10 18.78 24.54
N THR A 473 5.51 19.85 24.00
CA THR A 473 5.26 19.99 22.56
C THR A 473 6.53 20.22 21.76
N PHE A 474 7.58 20.80 22.34
CA PHE A 474 8.85 21.03 21.63
C PHE A 474 9.58 19.72 21.26
N ARG A 475 9.66 18.75 22.19
CA ARG A 475 10.26 17.42 21.91
C ARG A 475 9.47 16.63 20.87
N ALA A 476 8.14 16.67 20.94
CA ALA A 476 7.27 16.03 19.97
C ALA A 476 7.38 16.69 18.58
N ALA A 477 7.44 18.03 18.53
CA ALA A 477 7.65 18.79 17.29
C ALA A 477 9.02 18.50 16.66
N LYS A 478 10.09 18.41 17.47
CA LYS A 478 11.43 18.04 16.99
C LYS A 478 11.45 16.63 16.37
N ARG A 479 10.84 15.65 17.04
CA ARG A 479 10.74 14.26 16.51
C ARG A 479 9.97 14.19 15.20
N LEU A 480 8.84 14.91 15.12
CA LEU A 480 8.06 14.99 13.89
C LEU A 480 8.86 15.66 12.76
N LEU A 481 9.62 16.71 13.08
CA LEU A 481 10.46 17.41 12.10
C LEU A 481 11.58 16.49 11.58
N ILE A 482 12.24 15.72 12.45
CA ILE A 482 13.24 14.72 12.06
C ILE A 482 12.61 13.64 11.17
N ALA A 483 11.48 13.07 11.58
CA ALA A 483 10.78 12.06 10.79
C ALA A 483 10.34 12.59 9.42
N ASN A 484 9.87 13.84 9.36
CA ASN A 484 9.51 14.50 8.11
C ASN A 484 10.73 14.79 7.24
N PHE A 485 11.85 15.22 7.82
CA PHE A 485 13.10 15.44 7.10
C PHE A 485 13.66 14.11 6.54
N ALA A 486 13.67 13.04 7.34
CA ALA A 486 14.05 11.71 6.89
C ALA A 486 13.12 11.21 5.76
N ALA A 487 11.81 11.42 5.87
CA ALA A 487 10.86 11.10 4.80
C ALA A 487 11.10 11.91 3.52
N ILE A 488 11.53 13.18 3.63
CA ILE A 488 11.93 14.00 2.48
C ILE A 488 13.18 13.43 1.83
N ILE A 489 14.18 13.00 2.59
CA ILE A 489 15.38 12.34 2.05
C ILE A 489 14.98 11.08 1.28
N VAL A 490 14.15 10.21 1.88
CA VAL A 490 13.63 9.02 1.22
C VAL A 490 12.88 9.37 -0.06
N LEU A 491 12.03 10.40 -0.03
CA LEU A 491 11.34 10.87 -1.23
C LEU A 491 12.33 11.30 -2.31
N VAL A 492 13.29 12.16 -1.99
CA VAL A 492 14.26 12.68 -2.97
C VAL A 492 15.09 11.55 -3.58
N ILE A 493 15.54 10.60 -2.75
CA ILE A 493 16.35 9.46 -3.20
C ILE A 493 15.52 8.48 -4.04
N THR A 494 14.30 8.15 -3.64
CA THR A 494 13.50 7.12 -4.32
C THR A 494 12.69 7.67 -5.50
N MET A 495 12.46 8.98 -5.60
CA MET A 495 11.61 9.57 -6.65
C MET A 495 12.12 9.28 -8.09
N PRO A 496 13.42 9.38 -8.41
CA PRO A 496 13.93 9.02 -9.73
C PRO A 496 13.64 7.55 -10.09
N LEU A 497 13.79 6.63 -9.12
CA LEU A 497 13.48 5.21 -9.33
C LEU A 497 11.98 4.97 -9.50
N ASN A 498 11.14 5.60 -8.68
CA ASN A 498 9.69 5.50 -8.83
C ASN A 498 9.23 6.03 -10.19
N GLY A 499 9.78 7.16 -10.64
CA GLY A 499 9.52 7.71 -11.97
C GLY A 499 10.00 6.77 -13.08
N TRP A 500 11.20 6.19 -12.94
CA TRP A 500 11.74 5.21 -13.88
C TRP A 500 10.86 3.96 -13.98
N HIS A 501 10.45 3.38 -12.85
CA HIS A 501 9.57 2.20 -12.82
C HIS A 501 8.23 2.45 -13.51
N ILE A 502 7.61 3.61 -13.27
CA ILE A 502 6.35 4.00 -13.95
C ILE A 502 6.60 4.18 -15.45
N TYR A 503 7.71 4.83 -15.83
CA TYR A 503 8.05 5.05 -17.23
C TYR A 503 8.34 3.75 -17.96
N SER A 504 9.12 2.82 -17.37
CA SER A 504 9.42 1.53 -17.96
C SER A 504 8.20 0.61 -18.06
N ALA A 505 7.17 0.80 -17.23
CA ALA A 505 5.88 0.15 -17.43
C ALA A 505 5.16 0.65 -18.70
N LEU A 506 5.23 1.95 -18.99
CA LEU A 506 4.63 2.56 -20.18
C LEU A 506 5.45 2.32 -21.46
N GLN A 507 6.77 2.21 -21.31
CA GLN A 507 7.75 2.05 -22.38
C GLN A 507 8.73 0.92 -22.05
N PRO A 508 8.33 -0.36 -22.24
CA PRO A 508 9.15 -1.51 -21.84
C PRO A 508 10.50 -1.61 -22.54
N GLN A 509 10.62 -1.04 -23.75
CA GLN A 509 11.85 -1.03 -24.54
C GLN A 509 12.85 0.06 -24.12
N ALA A 510 12.48 0.92 -23.16
CA ALA A 510 13.34 2.01 -22.75
C ALA A 510 14.57 1.52 -21.97
N ASN A 511 15.74 2.06 -22.32
CA ASN A 511 16.99 1.72 -21.65
C ASN A 511 17.23 2.60 -20.41
N LEU A 512 17.65 1.95 -19.32
CA LEU A 512 17.94 2.61 -18.05
C LEU A 512 19.21 3.48 -18.17
N LYS A 513 19.06 4.79 -17.94
CA LYS A 513 20.17 5.75 -18.00
C LYS A 513 21.13 5.55 -16.82
N GLN A 514 22.43 5.79 -17.05
CA GLN A 514 23.50 5.51 -16.08
C GLN A 514 23.29 6.10 -14.66
N PRO A 515 22.85 7.37 -14.47
CA PRO A 515 22.66 7.91 -13.12
C PRO A 515 21.59 7.16 -12.31
N ILE A 516 20.50 6.74 -12.98
CA ILE A 516 19.42 5.99 -12.36
C ILE A 516 19.84 4.52 -12.15
N ARG A 517 20.65 3.97 -13.07
CA ARG A 517 21.22 2.62 -12.94
C ARG A 517 22.06 2.46 -11.67
N PHE A 518 22.98 3.38 -11.43
CA PHE A 518 23.81 3.35 -10.23
C PHE A 518 22.93 3.34 -8.96
N LEU A 519 21.96 4.25 -8.90
CA LEU A 519 21.02 4.32 -7.80
C LEU A 519 20.18 3.05 -7.63
N TYR A 520 19.75 2.44 -8.74
CA TYR A 520 19.02 1.18 -8.74
C TYR A 520 19.86 0.04 -8.16
N GLU A 521 21.11 -0.12 -8.62
CA GLU A 521 22.01 -1.19 -8.17
C GLU A 521 22.31 -1.10 -6.66
N GLN A 522 22.38 0.12 -6.11
CA GLN A 522 22.60 0.32 -4.67
C GLN A 522 21.35 0.07 -3.81
N LEU A 523 20.15 0.32 -4.34
CA LEU A 523 18.91 0.27 -3.56
C LEU A 523 18.09 -1.00 -3.75
N GLN A 524 18.25 -1.69 -4.89
CA GLN A 524 17.51 -2.91 -5.21
C GLN A 524 17.67 -4.01 -4.13
N PRO A 525 18.85 -4.24 -3.52
CA PRO A 525 19.01 -5.25 -2.46
C PRO A 525 18.10 -5.04 -1.25
N PHE A 526 17.66 -3.80 -0.99
CA PHE A 526 16.81 -3.46 0.16
C PHE A 526 15.31 -3.50 -0.15
N TYR A 527 14.92 -3.66 -1.42
CA TYR A 527 13.52 -3.67 -1.85
C TYR A 527 12.68 -2.47 -1.37
N ILE A 528 13.29 -1.27 -1.30
CA ILE A 528 12.62 -0.05 -0.80
C ILE A 528 11.99 0.82 -1.91
N ALA A 529 12.22 0.50 -3.18
CA ALA A 529 11.65 1.21 -4.33
C ALA A 529 11.57 0.30 -5.57
N ASN A 530 10.44 -0.39 -5.74
CA ASN A 530 10.31 -1.48 -6.70
C ASN A 530 9.32 -1.16 -7.84
N GLY A 531 9.38 -1.95 -8.91
CA GLY A 531 8.37 -1.99 -9.95
C GLY A 531 7.36 -3.12 -9.72
N TYR A 532 6.11 -2.91 -10.13
CA TYR A 532 5.03 -3.90 -10.03
C TYR A 532 4.48 -4.28 -11.40
N GLY A 533 4.12 -5.54 -11.59
CA GLY A 533 3.73 -6.05 -12.90
C GLY A 533 2.96 -7.36 -12.80
N LEU A 534 1.86 -7.36 -12.05
CA LEU A 534 1.08 -8.56 -11.79
C LEU A 534 0.39 -9.02 -13.05
N PHE A 535 0.55 -10.32 -13.37
CA PHE A 535 -0.22 -10.97 -14.43
C PHE A 535 -0.10 -10.28 -15.79
N ARG A 536 1.11 -9.79 -16.09
CA ARG A 536 1.46 -9.08 -17.32
C ARG A 536 1.05 -9.84 -18.58
N VAL A 537 1.31 -11.15 -18.62
CA VAL A 537 0.96 -12.04 -19.73
C VAL A 537 0.04 -13.14 -19.19
N MET A 538 -1.09 -13.34 -19.87
CA MET A 538 -2.04 -14.39 -19.53
C MET A 538 -1.59 -15.74 -20.08
N THR A 539 -1.46 -16.72 -19.21
CA THR A 539 -1.29 -18.12 -19.60
C THR A 539 -2.63 -18.63 -20.14
N LYS A 540 -2.61 -19.21 -21.33
CA LYS A 540 -3.79 -19.88 -21.95
C LYS A 540 -3.89 -21.35 -21.60
N GLU A 541 -2.82 -21.88 -21.03
CA GLU A 541 -2.69 -23.27 -20.67
C GLU A 541 -2.24 -23.36 -19.21
N ARG A 542 -2.57 -24.49 -18.60
CA ARG A 542 -2.16 -24.81 -17.24
C ARG A 542 -1.33 -26.09 -17.24
N PRO A 543 -0.02 -26.00 -17.53
CA PRO A 543 0.88 -27.11 -17.26
C PRO A 543 0.99 -27.32 -15.74
N GLU A 544 1.02 -28.57 -15.31
CA GLU A 544 1.15 -28.98 -13.92
C GLU A 544 2.12 -30.15 -13.84
N ILE A 545 3.12 -30.00 -12.97
CA ILE A 545 4.10 -31.05 -12.71
C ILE A 545 3.52 -32.01 -11.65
N GLN A 546 3.55 -33.30 -11.95
CA GLN A 546 3.30 -34.38 -11.01
C GLN A 546 4.63 -35.08 -10.72
N VAL A 547 5.02 -35.13 -9.46
CA VAL A 547 6.25 -35.80 -9.02
C VAL A 547 5.90 -37.19 -8.55
N GLU A 548 6.65 -38.19 -9.01
CA GLU A 548 6.39 -39.60 -8.73
C GLU A 548 7.66 -40.26 -8.18
N GLY A 549 7.49 -41.16 -7.22
CA GLY A 549 8.56 -42.01 -6.71
C GLY A 549 8.28 -43.47 -7.00
N SER A 550 9.34 -44.26 -7.08
CA SER A 550 9.28 -45.71 -7.26
C SER A 550 10.38 -46.42 -6.46
N ALA A 551 10.07 -47.62 -5.95
CA ALA A 551 11.04 -48.48 -5.28
C ALA A 551 11.79 -49.40 -6.28
N ASP A 552 11.18 -49.70 -7.42
CA ASP A 552 11.63 -50.71 -8.39
C ASP A 552 11.84 -50.17 -9.81
N GLY A 553 11.36 -48.96 -10.11
CA GLY A 553 11.38 -48.34 -11.44
C GLY A 553 10.18 -48.73 -12.32
N ILE A 554 9.28 -49.58 -11.82
CA ILE A 554 8.11 -50.10 -12.55
C ILE A 554 6.84 -49.46 -12.01
N ASP A 555 6.62 -49.55 -10.70
CA ASP A 555 5.45 -49.00 -10.04
C ASP A 555 5.73 -47.57 -9.57
N TRP A 556 5.04 -46.61 -10.19
CA TRP A 556 5.21 -45.18 -9.93
C TRP A 556 4.03 -44.62 -9.14
N VAL A 557 4.32 -44.00 -7.99
CA VAL A 557 3.30 -43.45 -7.11
C VAL A 557 3.55 -41.95 -6.91
N ALA A 558 2.49 -41.16 -7.11
CA ALA A 558 2.58 -39.70 -7.03
C ALA A 558 2.70 -39.16 -5.60
N TYR A 559 3.53 -38.14 -5.45
CA TYR A 559 3.53 -37.25 -4.30
C TYR A 559 2.40 -36.24 -4.41
N GLU A 560 1.61 -36.07 -3.34
CA GLU A 560 0.50 -35.12 -3.34
C GLU A 560 0.89 -33.81 -2.66
N PHE A 561 0.64 -32.70 -3.34
CA PHE A 561 0.83 -31.35 -2.82
C PHE A 561 -0.43 -30.87 -2.07
N LYS A 562 -0.24 -29.91 -1.15
CA LYS A 562 -1.29 -29.46 -0.22
C LYS A 562 -2.37 -28.61 -0.89
N TRP A 563 -1.98 -27.75 -1.83
CA TRP A 563 -2.84 -26.68 -2.33
C TRP A 563 -2.92 -26.63 -3.85
N LYS A 564 -1.84 -26.93 -4.59
CA LYS A 564 -1.91 -26.93 -6.06
C LYS A 564 -2.85 -28.02 -6.60
N PRO A 565 -3.36 -27.91 -7.83
CA PRO A 565 -4.14 -28.99 -8.45
C PRO A 565 -3.36 -30.32 -8.51
N GLY A 566 -4.07 -31.42 -8.32
CA GLY A 566 -3.53 -32.78 -8.25
C GLY A 566 -4.61 -33.77 -8.67
N ASP A 567 -5.16 -34.53 -7.73
CA ASP A 567 -6.37 -35.34 -7.98
C ASP A 567 -7.49 -34.53 -8.68
N VAL A 568 -8.01 -35.07 -9.77
CA VAL A 568 -9.05 -34.45 -10.61
C VAL A 568 -10.38 -34.29 -9.89
N ASN A 569 -10.64 -35.13 -8.89
CA ASN A 569 -11.83 -35.07 -8.05
C ASN A 569 -11.68 -34.08 -6.88
N ARG A 570 -10.48 -33.54 -6.67
CA ARG A 570 -10.23 -32.57 -5.60
C ARG A 570 -10.60 -31.16 -6.06
N ALA A 571 -11.61 -30.59 -5.42
CA ALA A 571 -11.98 -29.19 -5.60
C ALA A 571 -10.80 -28.24 -5.28
N PRO A 572 -10.65 -27.12 -6.01
CA PRO A 572 -9.68 -26.10 -5.65
C PRO A 572 -9.97 -25.53 -4.25
N ARG A 573 -8.92 -25.29 -3.45
CA ARG A 573 -9.05 -24.93 -2.02
C ARG A 573 -8.74 -23.46 -1.75
N TRP A 574 -9.17 -22.99 -0.58
CA TRP A 574 -8.83 -21.67 -0.07
C TRP A 574 -7.66 -21.78 0.92
N CYS A 575 -6.50 -21.23 0.57
CA CYS A 575 -5.32 -21.17 1.42
C CYS A 575 -5.02 -19.75 1.93
N ALA A 576 -5.49 -18.71 1.25
CA ALA A 576 -5.23 -17.34 1.67
C ALA A 576 -5.79 -17.09 3.09
N PRO A 577 -5.04 -16.43 3.99
CA PRO A 577 -3.85 -15.64 3.69
C PRO A 577 -2.52 -16.37 3.90
N HIS A 578 -2.49 -17.71 3.99
CA HIS A 578 -1.26 -18.50 3.97
C HIS A 578 -0.66 -18.53 2.54
N GLN A 579 0.67 -18.38 2.43
CA GLN A 579 1.43 -18.58 1.18
C GLN A 579 2.07 -19.98 1.20
N PRO A 580 1.57 -20.95 0.44
CA PRO A 580 2.26 -22.22 0.24
C PRO A 580 3.37 -22.04 -0.79
N ARG A 581 4.59 -21.87 -0.29
CA ARG A 581 5.76 -21.40 -1.05
C ARG A 581 6.17 -22.40 -2.13
N LEU A 582 6.19 -23.69 -1.78
CA LEU A 582 6.53 -24.77 -2.70
C LEU A 582 5.45 -24.95 -3.79
N ASP A 583 4.17 -25.09 -3.40
CA ASP A 583 3.05 -25.20 -4.35
C ASP A 583 3.02 -24.04 -5.36
N TRP A 584 3.31 -22.82 -4.90
CA TRP A 584 3.37 -21.66 -5.77
C TRP A 584 4.56 -21.70 -6.73
N GLN A 585 5.73 -22.11 -6.26
CA GLN A 585 6.91 -22.25 -7.12
C GLN A 585 6.75 -23.34 -8.16
N MET A 586 5.99 -24.41 -7.86
CA MET A 586 5.67 -25.45 -8.85
C MET A 586 4.91 -24.90 -10.07
N TRP A 587 4.05 -23.89 -9.89
CA TRP A 587 3.35 -23.24 -11.00
C TRP A 587 4.33 -22.50 -11.92
N PHE A 588 5.31 -21.78 -11.37
CA PHE A 588 6.35 -21.13 -12.17
C PHE A 588 7.24 -22.16 -12.87
N ALA A 589 7.66 -23.21 -12.17
CA ALA A 589 8.47 -24.28 -12.75
C ALA A 589 7.77 -24.99 -13.92
N ALA A 590 6.45 -25.16 -13.85
CA ALA A 590 5.68 -25.80 -14.92
C ALA A 590 5.56 -24.94 -16.19
N LEU A 591 5.67 -23.61 -16.06
CA LEU A 591 5.71 -22.68 -17.21
C LEU A 591 7.11 -22.57 -17.82
N GLY A 592 8.15 -22.81 -17.01
CA GLY A 592 9.53 -22.90 -17.44
C GLY A 592 9.93 -24.32 -17.83
N GLY A 593 11.25 -24.55 -17.88
CA GLY A 593 11.83 -25.88 -18.03
C GLY A 593 12.66 -26.29 -16.81
N PRO A 594 12.92 -27.59 -16.59
CA PRO A 594 13.65 -28.07 -15.39
C PRO A 594 15.09 -27.54 -15.32
N ARG A 595 15.75 -27.31 -16.47
CA ARG A 595 17.09 -26.72 -16.51
C ARG A 595 17.13 -25.25 -16.07
N GLN A 596 16.00 -24.56 -16.10
CA GLN A 596 15.89 -23.16 -15.68
C GLN A 596 15.72 -23.05 -14.15
N GLU A 597 15.20 -24.09 -13.49
CA GLU A 597 14.83 -24.07 -12.08
C GLU A 597 15.75 -24.97 -11.23
N GLN A 598 16.95 -24.50 -10.92
CA GLN A 598 17.98 -25.26 -10.17
C GLN A 598 17.49 -25.83 -8.83
N TRP A 599 16.51 -25.17 -8.18
CA TRP A 599 15.92 -25.65 -6.93
C TRP A 599 15.13 -26.96 -7.11
N PHE A 600 14.58 -27.23 -8.31
CA PHE A 600 13.78 -28.43 -8.55
C PHE A 600 14.64 -29.70 -8.50
N GLY A 601 15.86 -29.66 -9.04
CA GLY A 601 16.81 -30.76 -8.92
C GLY A 601 17.15 -31.08 -7.47
N ASN A 602 17.40 -30.05 -6.65
CA ASN A 602 17.61 -30.25 -5.21
C ASN A 602 16.37 -30.80 -4.51
N PHE A 603 15.17 -30.37 -4.92
CA PHE A 603 13.92 -30.92 -4.41
C PHE A 603 13.83 -32.43 -4.70
N VAL A 604 14.14 -32.88 -5.93
CA VAL A 604 14.21 -34.31 -6.28
C VAL A 604 15.23 -35.06 -5.42
N VAL A 605 16.43 -34.52 -5.22
CA VAL A 605 17.45 -35.12 -4.35
C VAL A 605 16.91 -35.31 -2.92
N ARG A 606 16.25 -34.29 -2.36
CA ARG A 606 15.67 -34.38 -1.00
C ARG A 606 14.52 -35.38 -0.90
N LEU A 607 13.78 -35.63 -1.98
CA LEU A 607 12.78 -36.70 -2.03
C LEU A 607 13.42 -38.09 -2.09
N LEU A 608 14.50 -38.25 -2.87
CA LEU A 608 15.27 -39.51 -2.90
C LEU A 608 15.92 -39.82 -1.55
N GLU A 609 16.32 -38.80 -0.79
CA GLU A 609 16.79 -38.95 0.60
C GLU A 609 15.65 -39.14 1.61
N ASN A 610 14.39 -38.96 1.19
CA ASN A 610 13.20 -38.93 2.04
C ASN A 610 13.33 -37.96 3.23
N GLU A 611 13.94 -36.80 2.99
CA GLU A 611 14.29 -35.85 4.04
C GLU A 611 13.02 -35.27 4.71
N PRO A 612 12.81 -35.51 6.03
CA PRO A 612 11.56 -35.16 6.72
C PRO A 612 11.22 -33.67 6.73
N SER A 613 12.23 -32.80 6.65
CA SER A 613 12.00 -31.36 6.56
C SER A 613 11.34 -30.94 5.23
N VAL A 614 11.62 -31.66 4.14
CA VAL A 614 11.07 -31.41 2.80
C VAL A 614 9.77 -32.17 2.57
N THR A 615 9.69 -33.44 2.93
CA THR A 615 8.47 -34.24 2.73
C THR A 615 7.26 -33.72 3.52
N ARG A 616 7.49 -33.04 4.65
CA ARG A 616 6.43 -32.33 5.41
C ARG A 616 5.83 -31.13 4.67
N LEU A 617 6.47 -30.61 3.62
CA LEU A 617 5.88 -29.59 2.75
C LEU A 617 4.74 -30.17 1.91
N LEU A 618 4.76 -31.49 1.65
CA LEU A 618 3.77 -32.21 0.87
C LEU A 618 2.58 -32.65 1.74
N ALA A 619 1.45 -32.95 1.09
CA ALA A 619 0.26 -33.48 1.75
C ALA A 619 0.37 -34.99 1.98
N ARG A 620 0.91 -35.73 1.01
CA ARG A 620 1.13 -37.17 1.10
C ARG A 620 2.51 -37.53 0.59
N ASN A 621 3.25 -38.26 1.42
CA ASN A 621 4.46 -38.96 1.04
C ASN A 621 4.11 -40.45 0.86
N PRO A 622 4.22 -41.03 -0.35
CA PRO A 622 3.98 -42.45 -0.57
C PRO A 622 5.07 -43.37 0.01
N PHE A 623 6.21 -42.80 0.45
CA PHE A 623 7.38 -43.51 0.94
C PHE A 623 7.74 -43.11 2.39
N PRO A 624 6.84 -43.29 3.39
CA PRO A 624 7.09 -42.81 4.76
C PRO A 624 8.21 -43.57 5.48
N ASP A 625 8.32 -44.88 5.25
CA ASP A 625 9.22 -45.75 6.02
C ASP A 625 10.59 -45.97 5.34
N LYS A 626 10.62 -46.03 4.01
CA LYS A 626 11.83 -46.25 3.22
C LYS A 626 11.88 -45.25 2.07
N PRO A 627 13.03 -44.61 1.79
CA PRO A 627 13.16 -43.72 0.66
C PRO A 627 12.89 -44.43 -0.68
N PRO A 628 12.32 -43.73 -1.68
CA PRO A 628 12.22 -44.27 -3.02
C PRO A 628 13.63 -44.44 -3.63
N LYS A 629 13.78 -45.43 -4.50
CA LYS A 629 15.03 -45.63 -5.25
C LYS A 629 15.10 -44.70 -6.47
N TYR A 630 13.95 -44.38 -7.03
CA TYR A 630 13.80 -43.56 -8.23
C TYR A 630 12.77 -42.46 -8.00
N VAL A 631 13.02 -41.28 -8.55
CA VAL A 631 12.06 -40.18 -8.61
C VAL A 631 12.07 -39.62 -10.04
N ARG A 632 10.88 -39.33 -10.56
CA ARG A 632 10.69 -38.66 -11.86
C ARG A 632 9.62 -37.58 -11.74
N ALA A 633 9.48 -36.76 -12.78
CA ALA A 633 8.36 -35.82 -12.85
C ALA A 633 7.72 -35.81 -14.24
N VAL A 634 6.40 -35.88 -14.26
CA VAL A 634 5.57 -35.90 -15.48
C VAL A 634 4.80 -34.59 -15.59
N LEU A 635 4.66 -34.08 -16.80
CA LEU A 635 3.92 -32.87 -17.11
C LEU A 635 2.51 -33.21 -17.63
N PHE A 636 1.52 -32.60 -17.01
CA PHE A 636 0.12 -32.69 -17.40
C PHE A 636 -0.43 -31.33 -17.77
N LYS A 637 -1.42 -31.30 -18.66
CA LYS A 637 -2.25 -30.13 -18.91
C LYS A 637 -3.56 -30.26 -18.15
N TYR A 638 -3.85 -29.32 -17.26
CA TYR A 638 -5.09 -29.27 -16.49
C TYR A 638 -6.05 -28.24 -17.08
N GLN A 639 -7.35 -28.49 -16.96
CA GLN A 639 -8.40 -27.52 -17.24
C GLN A 639 -9.59 -27.79 -16.31
N PHE A 640 -10.39 -26.78 -15.99
CA PHE A 640 -11.67 -27.04 -15.31
C PHE A 640 -12.60 -27.88 -16.19
N THR A 641 -13.37 -28.73 -15.53
CA THR A 641 -14.49 -29.43 -16.16
C THR A 641 -15.63 -28.47 -16.49
N THR A 642 -16.46 -28.82 -17.47
CA THR A 642 -17.74 -28.14 -17.71
C THR A 642 -18.75 -28.48 -16.60
N SER A 643 -19.83 -27.72 -16.51
CA SER A 643 -20.91 -28.01 -15.56
C SER A 643 -21.60 -29.37 -15.81
N GLU A 644 -21.55 -29.88 -17.03
CA GLU A 644 -22.06 -31.21 -17.40
C GLU A 644 -21.08 -32.32 -17.03
N GLU A 645 -19.79 -32.14 -17.37
CA GLU A 645 -18.71 -33.06 -16.99
C GLU A 645 -18.63 -33.23 -15.46
N HIS A 646 -18.70 -32.13 -14.69
CA HIS A 646 -18.69 -32.19 -13.23
C HIS A 646 -19.91 -32.91 -12.65
N ARG A 647 -21.12 -32.70 -13.23
CA ARG A 647 -22.34 -33.38 -12.77
C ARG A 647 -22.32 -34.88 -13.04
N THR A 648 -21.68 -35.31 -14.12
CA THR A 648 -21.62 -36.73 -14.53
C THR A 648 -20.50 -37.49 -13.84
N THR A 649 -19.32 -36.88 -13.71
CA THR A 649 -18.11 -37.56 -13.20
C THR A 649 -17.77 -37.22 -11.75
N GLY A 650 -18.26 -36.09 -11.23
CA GLY A 650 -17.81 -35.51 -9.96
C GLY A 650 -16.44 -34.83 -10.03
N ALA A 651 -15.76 -34.85 -11.19
CA ALA A 651 -14.43 -34.27 -11.34
C ALA A 651 -14.49 -32.75 -11.50
N TRP A 652 -13.59 -32.05 -10.81
CA TRP A 652 -13.40 -30.59 -10.90
C TRP A 652 -12.42 -30.20 -12.01
N TRP A 653 -11.52 -31.13 -12.33
CA TRP A 653 -10.48 -30.96 -13.33
C TRP A 653 -10.54 -32.06 -14.37
N LYS A 654 -10.18 -31.72 -15.60
CA LYS A 654 -9.73 -32.67 -16.61
C LYS A 654 -8.23 -32.52 -16.79
N ARG A 655 -7.53 -33.63 -16.97
CA ARG A 655 -6.08 -33.62 -17.20
C ARG A 655 -5.72 -34.49 -18.40
N ARG A 656 -4.68 -34.09 -19.12
CA ARG A 656 -4.06 -34.87 -20.20
C ARG A 656 -2.55 -34.85 -20.00
N GLU A 657 -1.92 -36.01 -20.07
CA GLU A 657 -0.46 -36.11 -20.04
C GLU A 657 0.13 -35.43 -21.29
N ILE A 658 1.18 -34.65 -21.10
CA ILE A 658 1.92 -34.00 -22.20
C ILE A 658 3.22 -34.74 -22.46
N GLY A 659 3.92 -35.13 -21.39
CA GLY A 659 5.19 -35.85 -21.49
C GLY A 659 6.01 -35.70 -20.22
N GLU A 660 7.29 -36.07 -20.31
CA GLU A 660 8.22 -36.00 -19.19
C GLU A 660 8.68 -34.56 -18.90
N PHE A 661 8.61 -34.16 -17.63
CA PHE A 661 9.20 -32.90 -17.16
C PHE A 661 10.64 -33.14 -16.70
N PHE A 662 10.86 -34.08 -15.78
CA PHE A 662 12.18 -34.38 -15.23
C PHE A 662 12.42 -35.88 -15.34
N PRO A 663 13.58 -36.31 -15.89
CA PRO A 663 13.87 -37.71 -16.14
C PRO A 663 13.96 -38.50 -14.84
N GLU A 664 13.86 -39.83 -14.97
CA GLU A 664 14.17 -40.73 -13.87
C GLU A 664 15.56 -40.42 -13.28
N ALA A 665 15.58 -40.19 -11.97
CA ALA A 665 16.79 -39.95 -11.21
C ALA A 665 16.87 -40.88 -10.00
N SER A 666 18.10 -41.29 -9.68
CA SER A 666 18.47 -42.05 -8.50
C SER A 666 19.74 -41.47 -7.87
N LEU A 667 19.94 -41.72 -6.58
CA LEU A 667 21.20 -41.37 -5.93
C LEU A 667 22.28 -42.34 -6.39
N ARG A 668 23.50 -41.83 -6.63
CA ARG A 668 24.64 -42.70 -6.91
C ARG A 668 24.87 -43.62 -5.70
N PRO A 669 25.08 -44.93 -5.92
CA PRO A 669 25.32 -45.89 -4.84
C PRO A 669 26.51 -45.52 -3.96
#